data_AF-A0A4R8KBH6-F1
#
_entry.id   AF-A0A4R8KBH6-F1
#
_cell.length_a   1.000
_cell.length_b   1.000
_cell.length_c   1.000
_cell.angle_alpha   90.00
_cell.angle_beta   90.00
_cell.angle_gamma   90.00
#
_symmetry.space_group_name_H-M   'P 1'
#
loop_
_entity.id
_entity.type
_entity.pdbx_description
1 polymer ?
#
loop_
_entity_poly.entity_id
_entity_poly.type
_entity_poly.pdbx_seq_one_letter_code
_entity_poly.pdbx_strand_id
1 'polypeptide(L)'
;MDLVPDEGGASDLLAPAPDEAAQTGADGALPAVSHTLWPLRLDTGWQCVSTPAGACASPADLPAHGWLAAQVPGTVASARRAAGLLDIAHPPPLAFDDHWYRVRLEGTGRRRLRLHGLASIAEVWLDGAKRLDSDSMFVAHDLDIELNGSATLALCFRSLTPALTAKRSRARWRPRLVSPPTLRNVRTTLLGHMPGWCPSVQAVGPWRPVELLSDAPHAFDTVDVSSRLDPDDGLASSVASGVVTLTLRFVHPHDDTACRASLKCGDAVSSLQWSDAYTLTGSVRVPGAERWWPHTHGEPTLYPLTLQLDDGHATSHGLGSVGFRTIEVDHGADGMGFTLRVNGLPVFCRGACWTSADLVTLAGSEAQLRHAFTLARDAGMNMLRVGGTMVYESDAFYALADEYGILIWQDFALANFDYPNDAAFSASIEREATQFLTRTRRFASLAVLCGGSEVDQQAAMFGLPPSMRAQPLFTEQLPAIVARERSDVLYVANSPSGGVWPFSTNEGITHYYGVGAYQRPLDDVRRSQVRFAAECLAFANVPDDATLHGALGTIHLHDPRWKAAVPRDPGAGWDFDDVRDHYLQTLYGVEPARLRYEDPERYLDLSRAVVAELMGDVFAEWRRAGSTCGGALVWQLQDLRPGAGWGLIDATGRPKSALQGLAQALQPIQASITDEGLNGLDIHLLNERAQPLRAQLELVCLRDGSVKVASASREVELAPHSVQRLSAAACLGQFFDFTHAYRFGPRAHDVTIATLREQTSGRIVAEAFHLPERRVSERHDLGMTVTLERNGDSWQLVIEAKRFVRFVHIVDTHYRAARDWFHLPPNRPCIVPLIPFTPQERFVASASNGAVKADATYASPAGKVRAVNAISAIFYG
;
A
#
# COMPACT_ATOMS: atom_id res chain seq x y z
N MET A 1 79.25 4.65 20.92
CA MET A 1 80.04 4.45 19.69
C MET A 1 79.08 4.67 18.54
N ASP A 2 78.62 5.91 18.35
CA ASP A 2 79.32 7.02 17.65
C ASP A 2 79.30 6.75 16.13
N LEU A 3 78.87 7.62 15.20
CA LEU A 3 78.39 9.00 15.13
C LEU A 3 77.67 9.15 13.74
N VAL A 4 76.75 10.09 13.63
CA VAL A 4 75.99 10.58 12.43
C VAL A 4 76.78 11.78 11.81
N PRO A 5 76.45 12.52 10.70
CA PRO A 5 75.46 12.45 9.57
C PRO A 5 76.07 12.66 8.13
N ASP A 6 75.26 12.57 7.05
CA ASP A 6 74.87 13.76 6.25
C ASP A 6 73.68 13.52 5.28
N GLU A 7 73.03 14.64 4.91
CA GLU A 7 71.63 14.84 4.49
C GLU A 7 71.23 14.46 3.05
N GLY A 8 69.91 14.30 2.80
CA GLY A 8 69.33 14.64 1.49
C GLY A 8 68.13 13.83 0.97
N GLY A 9 66.92 14.09 1.50
CA GLY A 9 65.60 14.09 0.82
C GLY A 9 65.25 13.03 -0.24
N ALA A 10 64.31 12.13 0.11
CA ALA A 10 63.64 11.20 -0.79
C ALA A 10 62.52 11.87 -1.62
N SER A 11 62.35 11.38 -2.84
CA SER A 11 61.50 11.90 -3.91
C SER A 11 60.00 11.62 -3.73
N ASP A 12 59.19 12.68 -3.74
CA ASP A 12 57.77 12.65 -4.10
C ASP A 12 57.61 12.97 -5.59
N LEU A 13 56.92 12.09 -6.32
CA LEU A 13 56.52 12.30 -7.71
C LEU A 13 55.15 13.00 -7.73
N LEU A 14 55.20 14.31 -7.98
CA LEU A 14 54.07 15.20 -8.26
C LEU A 14 53.57 14.99 -9.70
N ALA A 15 52.24 14.88 -9.87
CA ALA A 15 51.54 15.21 -11.11
C ALA A 15 50.67 16.46 -10.86
N PRO A 16 50.71 17.49 -11.73
CA PRO A 16 50.12 18.80 -11.44
C PRO A 16 48.69 18.96 -11.96
N ALA A 17 47.97 19.89 -11.31
CA ALA A 17 46.65 20.39 -11.68
C ALA A 17 46.63 21.09 -13.06
N PRO A 18 45.45 21.23 -13.71
CA PRO A 18 45.31 22.15 -14.83
C PRO A 18 44.60 23.46 -14.43
N ASP A 19 45.17 24.53 -14.96
CA ASP A 19 44.78 25.94 -14.92
C ASP A 19 43.47 26.25 -15.66
N GLU A 20 42.84 27.35 -15.23
CA GLU A 20 41.78 28.06 -15.94
C GLU A 20 42.28 28.89 -17.14
N ALA A 21 41.37 29.06 -18.10
CA ALA A 21 41.25 30.13 -19.11
C ALA A 21 41.91 29.96 -20.50
N ALA A 22 41.07 29.64 -21.49
CA ALA A 22 40.96 30.42 -22.74
C ALA A 22 39.64 30.08 -23.50
N GLN A 23 38.71 31.02 -23.53
CA GLN A 23 37.62 31.07 -24.52
C GLN A 23 38.18 31.49 -25.88
N THR A 24 37.82 30.79 -26.96
CA THR A 24 37.15 31.32 -28.18
C THR A 24 37.16 30.23 -29.26
N GLY A 25 35.98 29.96 -29.86
CA GLY A 25 35.85 29.07 -31.01
C GLY A 25 34.44 28.52 -31.12
N ALA A 26 33.52 29.34 -31.65
CA ALA A 26 32.17 28.94 -31.97
C ALA A 26 32.17 27.94 -33.13
N ASP A 27 31.57 26.77 -32.92
CA ASP A 27 30.67 26.15 -33.90
C ASP A 27 29.66 25.28 -33.14
N GLY A 28 28.40 25.69 -33.22
CA GLY A 28 27.29 25.06 -32.53
C GLY A 28 26.91 23.75 -33.18
N ALA A 29 27.28 22.63 -32.56
CA ALA A 29 26.57 21.38 -32.72
C ALA A 29 25.53 21.29 -31.59
N LEU A 30 24.25 21.48 -31.95
CA LEU A 30 23.12 21.08 -31.11
C LEU A 30 23.34 19.61 -30.69
N PRO A 31 23.03 19.22 -29.43
CA PRO A 31 23.07 17.82 -29.06
C PRO A 31 22.11 17.06 -29.99
N ALA A 32 22.63 16.04 -30.68
CA ALA A 32 21.83 15.19 -31.55
C ALA A 32 20.65 14.64 -30.74
N VAL A 33 19.44 15.01 -31.14
CA VAL A 33 18.20 14.48 -30.55
C VAL A 33 18.20 12.98 -30.80
N SER A 34 18.46 12.19 -29.76
CA SER A 34 18.24 10.75 -29.80
C SER A 34 16.73 10.54 -29.95
N HIS A 35 16.26 10.30 -31.18
CA HIS A 35 14.86 10.02 -31.45
C HIS A 35 14.51 8.63 -30.89
N THR A 36 14.06 8.59 -29.64
CA THR A 36 13.59 7.36 -28.98
C THR A 36 12.21 6.98 -29.49
N LEU A 37 11.86 5.70 -29.53
CA LEU A 37 10.52 5.25 -29.94
C LEU A 37 9.43 5.53 -28.90
N TRP A 38 9.85 5.71 -27.65
CA TRP A 38 8.99 6.03 -26.52
C TRP A 38 8.64 7.52 -26.50
N PRO A 39 7.46 7.89 -25.99
CA PRO A 39 7.10 9.29 -25.77
C PRO A 39 8.14 10.03 -24.92
N LEU A 40 8.46 11.26 -25.31
CA LEU A 40 9.31 12.15 -24.54
C LEU A 40 8.51 12.69 -23.35
N ARG A 41 8.95 12.40 -22.13
CA ARG A 41 8.38 13.01 -20.93
C ARG A 41 8.78 14.48 -20.82
N LEU A 42 7.78 15.34 -20.65
CA LEU A 42 7.98 16.76 -20.38
C LEU A 42 7.99 16.96 -18.86
N ASP A 43 9.10 16.59 -18.21
CA ASP A 43 9.23 16.55 -16.75
C ASP A 43 10.13 17.65 -16.16
N THR A 44 10.78 18.43 -17.01
CA THR A 44 11.69 19.52 -16.64
C THR A 44 11.26 20.86 -17.24
N GLY A 45 11.78 21.96 -16.68
CA GLY A 45 11.56 23.31 -17.21
C GLY A 45 10.19 23.94 -16.90
N TRP A 46 9.32 23.23 -16.19
CA TRP A 46 8.01 23.74 -15.80
C TRP A 46 8.10 24.82 -14.73
N GLN A 47 7.21 25.80 -14.85
CA GLN A 47 6.99 26.82 -13.82
C GLN A 47 5.50 26.90 -13.51
N CYS A 48 5.14 27.25 -12.27
CA CYS A 48 3.77 27.54 -11.90
C CYS A 48 3.59 28.86 -11.14
N VAL A 49 2.41 29.47 -11.27
CA VAL A 49 2.00 30.68 -10.55
C VAL A 49 0.52 30.59 -10.17
N SER A 50 0.18 31.09 -8.99
CA SER A 50 -1.22 31.17 -8.52
C SER A 50 -1.76 32.58 -8.70
N THR A 51 -3.02 32.69 -9.12
CA THR A 51 -3.75 33.95 -9.28
C THR A 51 -5.13 33.83 -8.63
N PRO A 52 -5.75 34.94 -8.16
CA PRO A 52 -7.15 34.90 -7.76
C PRO A 52 -8.02 34.33 -8.88
N ALA A 53 -9.06 33.57 -8.52
CA ALA A 53 -9.95 32.94 -9.49
C ALA A 53 -10.47 33.94 -10.54
N GLY A 54 -10.29 33.63 -11.82
CA GLY A 54 -10.74 34.48 -12.94
C GLY A 54 -9.96 35.77 -13.15
N ALA A 55 -8.85 36.01 -12.43
CA ALA A 55 -8.06 37.23 -12.59
C ALA A 55 -7.34 37.32 -13.95
N CYS A 56 -7.00 36.17 -14.55
CA CYS A 56 -6.38 36.08 -15.86
C CYS A 56 -7.29 35.28 -16.80
N ALA A 57 -7.74 35.91 -17.88
CA ALA A 57 -8.58 35.25 -18.87
C ALA A 57 -7.74 34.36 -19.80
N SER A 58 -6.51 34.78 -20.09
CA SER A 58 -5.59 34.10 -21.00
C SER A 58 -4.13 34.15 -20.51
N PRO A 59 -3.22 33.37 -21.12
CA PRO A 59 -1.79 33.46 -20.82
C PRO A 59 -1.18 34.87 -21.01
N ALA A 60 -1.81 35.74 -21.80
CA ALA A 60 -1.32 37.11 -22.03
C ALA A 60 -1.46 38.02 -20.81
N ASP A 61 -2.37 37.67 -19.88
CA ASP A 61 -2.68 38.46 -18.69
C ASP A 61 -1.83 38.06 -17.46
N LEU A 62 -0.90 37.11 -17.64
CA LEU A 62 -0.14 36.51 -16.54
C LEU A 62 0.88 37.47 -15.92
N PRO A 63 1.09 37.39 -14.60
CA PRO A 63 2.06 38.24 -13.92
C PRO A 63 3.49 37.90 -14.36
N ALA A 64 4.34 38.93 -14.42
CA ALA A 64 5.75 38.78 -14.76
C ALA A 64 6.59 38.12 -13.63
N HIS A 65 6.12 38.20 -12.38
CA HIS A 65 6.81 37.71 -11.17
C HIS A 65 5.92 36.71 -10.40
N GLY A 66 6.51 36.00 -9.43
CA GLY A 66 5.81 35.03 -8.59
C GLY A 66 5.77 33.59 -9.13
N TRP A 67 6.47 33.31 -10.23
CA TRP A 67 6.63 31.97 -10.77
C TRP A 67 7.55 31.11 -9.90
N LEU A 68 7.06 29.93 -9.53
CA LEU A 68 7.81 28.89 -8.84
C LEU A 68 8.27 27.84 -9.85
N ALA A 69 9.45 27.24 -9.64
CA ALA A 69 9.80 26.01 -10.34
C ALA A 69 8.80 24.91 -9.97
N ALA A 70 8.36 24.13 -10.94
CA ALA A 70 7.37 23.09 -10.74
C ALA A 70 7.86 21.76 -11.35
N GLN A 71 7.54 20.66 -10.67
CA GLN A 71 7.75 19.31 -11.19
C GLN A 71 6.48 18.82 -11.88
N VAL A 72 6.63 18.12 -13.00
CA VAL A 72 5.55 17.43 -13.70
C VAL A 72 6.01 15.99 -13.96
N PRO A 73 5.27 14.95 -13.54
CA PRO A 73 4.02 15.00 -12.78
C PRO A 73 4.19 15.68 -11.41
N GLY A 74 3.17 16.43 -10.99
CA GLY A 74 3.18 17.10 -9.69
C GLY A 74 1.94 17.94 -9.44
N THR A 75 1.89 18.55 -8.26
CA THR A 75 0.80 19.44 -7.84
C THR A 75 1.33 20.83 -7.48
N VAL A 76 0.44 21.81 -7.38
CA VAL A 76 0.77 23.15 -6.88
C VAL A 76 1.32 23.06 -5.46
N ALA A 77 0.74 22.18 -4.62
CA ALA A 77 1.24 21.91 -3.29
C ALA A 77 2.69 21.40 -3.31
N SER A 78 3.04 20.52 -4.25
CA SER A 78 4.41 19.99 -4.39
C SER A 78 5.42 21.09 -4.82
N ALA A 79 5.04 21.98 -5.73
CA ALA A 79 5.86 23.12 -6.12
C ALA A 79 6.08 24.10 -4.96
N ARG A 80 5.02 24.38 -4.18
CA ARG A 80 5.13 25.20 -2.95
C ARG A 80 5.98 24.53 -1.89
N ARG A 81 5.89 23.20 -1.73
CA ARG A 81 6.74 22.43 -0.82
C ARG A 81 8.21 22.55 -1.22
N ALA A 82 8.53 22.38 -2.50
CA ALA A 82 9.89 22.54 -3.02
C ALA A 82 10.45 23.96 -2.82
N ALA A 83 9.59 24.98 -2.87
CA ALA A 83 9.95 26.37 -2.60
C ALA A 83 9.99 26.76 -1.10
N GLY A 84 9.66 25.85 -0.17
CA GLY A 84 9.56 26.15 1.26
C GLY A 84 8.36 27.01 1.65
N LEU A 85 7.29 27.01 0.84
CA LEU A 85 6.10 27.86 0.97
C LEU A 85 4.82 27.08 1.33
N LEU A 86 4.93 25.80 1.69
CA LEU A 86 3.81 24.96 2.10
C LEU A 86 3.89 24.68 3.61
N ASP A 87 2.89 25.17 4.35
CA ASP A 87 2.54 24.64 5.66
C ASP A 87 1.45 23.57 5.48
N ILE A 88 1.76 22.31 5.75
CA ILE A 88 0.81 21.21 5.61
C ILE A 88 -0.25 21.19 6.72
N ALA A 89 0.02 21.81 7.87
CA ALA A 89 -0.94 21.93 8.95
C ALA A 89 -2.02 22.97 8.63
N HIS A 90 -1.65 24.01 7.86
CA HIS A 90 -2.54 25.08 7.41
C HIS A 90 -2.37 25.33 5.90
N PRO A 91 -2.73 24.34 5.06
CA PRO A 91 -2.51 24.46 3.62
C PRO A 91 -3.39 25.58 3.05
N PRO A 92 -2.88 26.35 2.06
CA PRO A 92 -3.72 27.30 1.35
C PRO A 92 -4.89 26.59 0.63
N PRO A 93 -6.02 27.28 0.41
CA PRO A 93 -7.22 26.72 -0.22
C PRO A 93 -7.02 26.58 -1.75
N LEU A 94 -6.06 25.76 -2.18
CA LEU A 94 -5.59 25.64 -3.56
C LEU A 94 -6.71 25.32 -4.56
N ALA A 95 -7.75 24.58 -4.18
CA ALA A 95 -8.86 24.27 -5.09
C ALA A 95 -9.70 25.48 -5.50
N PHE A 96 -9.49 26.65 -4.89
CA PHE A 96 -10.37 27.80 -5.04
C PHE A 96 -9.71 29.02 -5.73
N ASP A 97 -8.41 28.96 -6.00
CA ASP A 97 -7.70 29.91 -6.86
C ASP A 97 -7.49 29.34 -8.28
N ASP A 98 -7.04 30.18 -9.20
CA ASP A 98 -6.57 29.73 -10.51
C ASP A 98 -5.06 29.48 -10.45
N HIS A 99 -4.59 28.40 -11.07
CA HIS A 99 -3.18 28.04 -11.10
C HIS A 99 -2.69 27.82 -12.52
N TRP A 100 -1.66 28.54 -12.90
CA TRP A 100 -1.09 28.50 -14.23
C TRP A 100 0.24 27.77 -14.22
N TYR A 101 0.41 26.84 -15.15
CA TYR A 101 1.66 26.16 -15.44
C TYR A 101 2.12 26.56 -16.84
N ARG A 102 3.42 26.65 -17.07
CA ARG A 102 3.98 26.81 -18.42
C ARG A 102 5.26 26.03 -18.61
N VAL A 103 5.49 25.62 -19.86
CA VAL A 103 6.74 25.06 -20.34
C VAL A 103 6.95 25.47 -21.80
N ARG A 104 8.22 25.61 -22.21
CA ARG A 104 8.57 25.81 -23.62
C ARG A 104 8.72 24.45 -24.29
N LEU A 105 8.02 24.28 -25.39
CA LEU A 105 8.19 23.14 -26.29
C LEU A 105 9.12 23.55 -27.42
N GLU A 106 10.01 22.63 -27.81
CA GLU A 106 10.89 22.80 -28.95
C GLU A 106 10.66 21.66 -29.94
N GLY A 107 10.78 21.97 -31.23
CA GLY A 107 10.62 21.00 -32.29
C GLY A 107 10.02 21.60 -33.56
N THR A 108 9.87 20.76 -34.57
CA THR A 108 9.28 21.12 -35.86
C THR A 108 8.27 20.07 -36.31
N GLY A 109 7.27 20.51 -37.06
CA GLY A 109 6.25 19.66 -37.67
C GLY A 109 5.13 19.26 -36.72
N ARG A 110 4.28 18.34 -37.19
CA ARG A 110 3.16 17.79 -36.43
C ARG A 110 3.63 16.89 -35.32
N ARG A 111 3.08 17.08 -34.12
CA ARG A 111 3.32 16.26 -32.93
C ARG A 111 2.02 16.02 -32.19
N ARG A 112 1.97 14.95 -31.40
CA ARG A 112 0.87 14.72 -30.46
C ARG A 112 1.36 14.92 -29.04
N LEU A 113 0.65 15.75 -28.29
CA LEU A 113 0.83 15.94 -26.86
C LEU A 113 -0.20 15.09 -26.12
N ARG A 114 0.26 14.23 -25.21
CA ARG A 114 -0.59 13.41 -24.33
C ARG A 114 -0.52 13.93 -22.91
N LEU A 115 -1.67 14.29 -22.34
CA LEU A 115 -1.82 14.73 -20.95
C LEU A 115 -2.53 13.63 -20.18
N HIS A 116 -1.82 12.86 -19.37
CA HIS A 116 -2.35 11.66 -18.72
C HIS A 116 -3.29 11.93 -17.53
N GLY A 117 -3.39 13.18 -17.08
CA GLY A 117 -4.26 13.56 -15.96
C GLY A 117 -4.01 14.97 -15.45
N LEU A 118 -5.09 15.74 -15.36
CA LEU A 118 -5.08 17.16 -15.01
C LEU A 118 -6.03 17.39 -13.83
N ALA A 119 -5.50 17.67 -12.63
CA ALA A 119 -6.31 17.87 -11.42
C ALA A 119 -6.74 19.35 -11.30
N SER A 120 -8.00 19.75 -11.47
CA SER A 120 -9.12 18.93 -11.96
C SER A 120 -9.86 19.59 -13.13
N ILE A 121 -10.30 20.85 -12.96
CA ILE A 121 -10.85 21.64 -14.07
C ILE A 121 -9.69 22.39 -14.71
N ALA A 122 -9.33 22.03 -15.94
CA ALA A 122 -8.14 22.55 -16.59
C ALA A 122 -8.40 23.01 -18.02
N GLU A 123 -7.67 24.03 -18.45
CA GLU A 123 -7.62 24.50 -19.83
C GLU A 123 -6.20 24.35 -20.35
N VAL A 124 -6.05 23.89 -21.60
CA VAL A 124 -4.76 23.75 -22.27
C VAL A 124 -4.65 24.81 -23.36
N TRP A 125 -3.56 25.57 -23.32
CA TRP A 125 -3.28 26.69 -24.21
C TRP A 125 -1.95 26.46 -24.92
N LEU A 126 -1.91 26.76 -26.23
CA LEU A 126 -0.70 26.73 -27.03
C LEU A 126 -0.53 28.10 -27.71
N ASP A 127 0.59 28.76 -27.45
CA ASP A 127 0.90 30.12 -27.95
C ASP A 127 -0.24 31.12 -27.71
N GLY A 128 -0.84 31.06 -26.52
CA GLY A 128 -1.93 31.94 -26.12
C GLY A 128 -3.30 31.57 -26.68
N ALA A 129 -3.42 30.54 -27.52
CA ALA A 129 -4.70 30.03 -28.03
C ALA A 129 -5.19 28.82 -27.23
N LYS A 130 -6.43 28.84 -26.74
CA LYS A 130 -7.03 27.70 -26.04
C LYS A 130 -7.29 26.56 -27.01
N ARG A 131 -6.92 25.34 -26.62
CA ARG A 131 -7.01 24.12 -27.44
C ARG A 131 -7.90 23.04 -26.85
N LEU A 132 -7.98 22.95 -25.52
CA LEU A 132 -8.70 21.89 -24.82
C LEU A 132 -9.24 22.40 -23.48
N ASP A 133 -10.42 21.90 -23.11
CA ASP A 133 -10.98 21.98 -21.75
C ASP A 133 -11.04 20.55 -21.17
N SER A 134 -10.64 20.38 -19.91
CA SER A 134 -10.71 19.15 -19.14
C SER A 134 -11.51 19.37 -17.86
N ASP A 135 -12.45 18.48 -17.57
CA ASP A 135 -13.33 18.54 -16.39
C ASP A 135 -13.18 17.34 -15.44
N SER A 136 -12.26 16.43 -15.75
CA SER A 136 -11.95 15.26 -14.93
C SER A 136 -10.46 15.10 -14.71
N MET A 137 -10.10 14.88 -13.44
CA MET A 137 -8.76 14.53 -13.01
C MET A 137 -8.28 13.17 -13.56
N PHE A 138 -9.21 12.28 -13.87
CA PHE A 138 -8.95 10.87 -14.16
C PHE A 138 -8.95 10.53 -15.66
N VAL A 139 -9.17 11.53 -16.51
CA VAL A 139 -9.21 11.36 -17.97
C VAL A 139 -7.91 11.87 -18.59
N ALA A 140 -7.32 11.04 -19.45
CA ALA A 140 -6.23 11.42 -20.32
C ALA A 140 -6.74 12.07 -21.62
N HIS A 141 -5.98 13.02 -22.14
CA HIS A 141 -6.29 13.76 -23.37
C HIS A 141 -5.11 13.76 -24.34
N ASP A 142 -5.43 13.66 -25.63
CA ASP A 142 -4.48 13.82 -26.71
C ASP A 142 -4.77 15.11 -27.48
N LEU A 143 -3.72 15.84 -27.82
CA LEU A 143 -3.79 17.09 -28.58
C LEU A 143 -2.74 17.06 -29.71
N ASP A 144 -3.20 17.06 -30.95
CA ASP A 144 -2.34 17.23 -32.11
C ASP A 144 -1.95 18.72 -32.25
N ILE A 145 -0.65 18.99 -32.34
CA ILE A 145 -0.05 20.33 -32.41
C ILE A 145 0.92 20.42 -33.59
N GLU A 146 1.16 21.64 -34.08
CA GLU A 146 2.19 21.94 -35.08
C GLU A 146 3.27 22.79 -34.39
N LEU A 147 4.51 22.33 -34.40
CA LEU A 147 5.66 23.08 -33.88
C LEU A 147 6.44 23.71 -35.03
N ASN A 148 6.81 24.99 -34.89
CA ASN A 148 7.60 25.73 -35.87
C ASN A 148 8.84 26.34 -35.19
N GLY A 149 9.66 25.50 -34.57
CA GLY A 149 10.82 25.91 -33.78
C GLY A 149 10.52 25.83 -32.29
N SER A 150 9.76 26.79 -31.76
CA SER A 150 9.35 26.76 -30.35
C SER A 150 7.92 27.24 -30.12
N ALA A 151 7.23 26.61 -29.17
CA ALA A 151 5.89 27.01 -28.74
C ALA A 151 5.83 27.06 -27.20
N THR A 152 4.92 27.86 -26.65
CA THR A 152 4.64 27.88 -25.22
C THR A 152 3.37 27.09 -24.93
N LEU A 153 3.51 26.00 -24.18
CA LEU A 153 2.40 25.28 -23.60
C LEU A 153 2.07 25.91 -22.24
N ALA A 154 0.83 26.33 -22.06
CA ALA A 154 0.32 26.80 -20.78
C ALA A 154 -0.90 25.97 -20.35
N LEU A 155 -0.96 25.60 -19.08
CA LEU A 155 -2.09 24.90 -18.47
C LEU A 155 -2.69 25.81 -17.41
N CYS A 156 -4.00 26.05 -17.45
CA CYS A 156 -4.71 26.77 -16.40
C CYS A 156 -5.62 25.82 -15.64
N PHE A 157 -5.36 25.59 -14.37
CA PHE A 157 -6.25 24.88 -13.47
C PHE A 157 -7.17 25.90 -12.81
N ARG A 158 -8.45 25.85 -13.17
CA ARG A 158 -9.46 26.82 -12.73
C ARG A 158 -9.98 26.45 -11.35
N SER A 159 -10.34 27.48 -10.59
CA SER A 159 -11.08 27.36 -9.32
C SER A 159 -12.27 26.42 -9.46
N LEU A 160 -12.50 25.55 -8.46
CA LEU A 160 -13.67 24.67 -8.42
C LEU A 160 -14.97 25.42 -8.11
N THR A 161 -14.89 26.67 -7.64
CA THR A 161 -16.04 27.46 -7.18
C THR A 161 -17.20 27.51 -8.18
N PRO A 162 -16.99 27.78 -9.48
CA PRO A 162 -18.08 27.81 -10.46
C PRO A 162 -18.77 26.45 -10.60
N ALA A 163 -18.01 25.35 -10.62
CA ALA A 163 -18.57 24.00 -10.71
C ALA A 163 -19.35 23.60 -9.45
N LEU A 164 -18.84 23.97 -8.27
CA LEU A 164 -19.45 23.65 -6.98
C LEU A 164 -20.74 24.45 -6.70
N THR A 165 -20.91 25.62 -7.33
CA THR A 165 -22.10 26.49 -7.18
C THR A 165 -23.12 26.33 -8.31
N ALA A 166 -22.76 25.60 -9.38
CA ALA A 166 -23.66 25.33 -10.50
C ALA A 166 -24.94 24.61 -10.03
N LYS A 167 -26.10 25.04 -10.54
CA LYS A 167 -27.39 24.41 -10.25
C LYS A 167 -27.44 23.03 -10.91
N ARG A 168 -27.46 21.97 -10.10
CA ARG A 168 -27.55 20.56 -10.51
C ARG A 168 -28.70 19.86 -9.79
N SER A 169 -28.96 18.60 -10.16
CA SER A 169 -29.98 17.78 -9.52
C SER A 169 -29.70 17.63 -8.02
N ARG A 170 -30.78 17.56 -7.23
CA ARG A 170 -30.68 17.44 -5.78
C ARG A 170 -30.27 16.03 -5.40
N ALA A 171 -29.27 15.94 -4.52
CA ALA A 171 -28.86 14.66 -3.93
C ALA A 171 -29.94 14.03 -3.04
N ARG A 172 -30.11 12.72 -3.16
CA ARG A 172 -30.97 11.89 -2.31
C ARG A 172 -30.44 11.81 -0.86
N TRP A 173 -29.12 11.75 -0.69
CA TRP A 173 -28.44 11.86 0.61
C TRP A 173 -27.18 12.73 0.50
N ARG A 174 -26.60 13.10 1.64
CA ARG A 174 -25.40 13.95 1.69
C ARG A 174 -24.40 13.37 2.70
N PRO A 175 -23.17 13.02 2.30
CA PRO A 175 -22.18 12.53 3.25
C PRO A 175 -21.73 13.66 4.19
N ARG A 176 -21.35 13.30 5.40
CA ARG A 176 -20.80 14.24 6.41
C ARG A 176 -19.27 14.34 6.37
N LEU A 177 -18.61 13.30 5.83
CA LEU A 177 -17.16 13.18 5.80
C LEU A 177 -16.49 14.03 4.72
N VAL A 178 -17.24 14.47 3.70
CA VAL A 178 -16.70 15.20 2.54
C VAL A 178 -17.27 16.62 2.48
N SER A 179 -16.40 17.61 2.28
CA SER A 179 -16.75 19.03 2.22
C SER A 179 -16.14 19.73 0.99
N PRO A 180 -16.94 20.46 0.19
CA PRO A 180 -18.40 20.61 0.29
C PRO A 180 -19.16 19.41 -0.30
N PRO A 181 -20.44 19.17 0.09
CA PRO A 181 -21.24 18.07 -0.48
C PRO A 181 -21.50 18.17 -1.99
N THR A 182 -21.31 19.35 -2.60
CA THR A 182 -21.45 19.56 -4.05
C THR A 182 -20.28 19.00 -4.85
N LEU A 183 -19.22 18.54 -4.19
CA LEU A 183 -18.07 17.88 -4.83
C LEU A 183 -18.46 16.63 -5.62
N ARG A 184 -19.63 16.01 -5.34
CA ARG A 184 -20.22 14.93 -6.15
C ARG A 184 -20.34 15.24 -7.66
N ASN A 185 -20.34 16.52 -8.03
CA ASN A 185 -20.49 16.99 -9.41
C ASN A 185 -19.15 17.26 -10.11
N VAL A 186 -18.02 17.06 -9.43
CA VAL A 186 -16.67 17.28 -9.96
C VAL A 186 -15.94 15.94 -9.93
N ARG A 187 -15.33 15.54 -11.06
CA ARG A 187 -14.50 14.33 -11.12
C ARG A 187 -13.10 14.64 -10.60
N THR A 188 -12.93 14.54 -9.28
CA THR A 188 -11.68 14.80 -8.56
C THR A 188 -11.54 13.82 -7.38
N THR A 189 -10.32 13.64 -6.87
CA THR A 189 -10.08 12.86 -5.64
C THR A 189 -10.72 13.52 -4.42
N LEU A 190 -11.04 12.71 -3.39
CA LEU A 190 -11.54 13.21 -2.11
C LEU A 190 -10.43 13.54 -1.12
N LEU A 191 -9.18 13.17 -1.44
CA LEU A 191 -7.99 13.63 -0.73
C LEU A 191 -7.96 15.17 -0.70
N GLY A 192 -7.77 15.74 0.49
CA GLY A 192 -7.83 17.19 0.71
C GLY A 192 -9.23 17.77 0.97
N HIS A 193 -10.29 16.98 0.77
CA HIS A 193 -11.70 17.40 0.94
C HIS A 193 -12.43 16.70 2.09
N MET A 194 -11.72 15.89 2.88
CA MET A 194 -12.29 15.10 3.98
C MET A 194 -11.74 15.55 5.34
N PRO A 195 -12.31 16.62 5.94
CA PRO A 195 -11.81 17.17 7.19
C PRO A 195 -11.90 16.16 8.34
N GLY A 196 -10.84 16.08 9.16
CA GLY A 196 -10.72 15.13 10.26
C GLY A 196 -10.13 13.77 9.86
N TRP A 197 -10.18 13.41 8.57
CA TRP A 197 -9.61 12.17 8.04
C TRP A 197 -8.25 12.40 7.35
N CYS A 198 -8.14 13.41 6.48
CA CYS A 198 -6.87 13.77 5.82
C CYS A 198 -6.55 15.27 5.96
N PRO A 199 -5.26 15.66 5.90
CA PRO A 199 -4.88 17.06 5.72
C PRO A 199 -5.57 17.69 4.52
N SER A 200 -5.96 18.97 4.60
CA SER A 200 -6.71 19.69 3.55
C SER A 200 -5.83 20.13 2.36
N VAL A 201 -4.90 19.29 1.94
CA VAL A 201 -4.05 19.52 0.76
C VAL A 201 -4.83 19.08 -0.47
N GLN A 202 -5.44 20.03 -1.18
CA GLN A 202 -6.29 19.77 -2.33
C GLN A 202 -5.44 19.52 -3.59
N ALA A 203 -5.84 18.52 -4.38
CA ALA A 203 -5.17 18.16 -5.62
C ALA A 203 -5.41 19.21 -6.72
N VAL A 204 -4.34 19.91 -7.12
CA VAL A 204 -4.37 20.84 -8.26
C VAL A 204 -3.05 20.76 -9.03
N GLY A 205 -3.11 20.61 -10.36
CA GLY A 205 -1.94 20.57 -11.23
C GLY A 205 -1.89 19.37 -12.19
N PRO A 206 -0.86 19.30 -13.05
CA PRO A 206 -0.65 18.17 -13.96
C PRO A 206 -0.09 16.98 -13.17
N TRP A 207 -0.98 16.31 -12.44
CA TRP A 207 -0.64 15.26 -11.45
C TRP A 207 -0.18 13.94 -12.09
N ARG A 208 -0.35 13.79 -13.40
CA ARG A 208 0.14 12.67 -14.21
C ARG A 208 1.08 13.16 -15.33
N PRO A 209 1.85 12.26 -15.96
CA PRO A 209 2.80 12.66 -16.99
C PRO A 209 2.17 13.49 -18.11
N VAL A 210 2.94 14.45 -18.61
CA VAL A 210 2.68 15.13 -19.88
C VAL A 210 3.78 14.68 -20.83
N GLU A 211 3.39 14.12 -21.96
CA GLU A 211 4.30 13.46 -22.90
C GLU A 211 4.11 14.01 -24.31
N LEU A 212 5.22 14.23 -25.01
CA LEU A 212 5.20 14.49 -26.44
C LEU A 212 5.50 13.16 -27.14
N LEU A 213 4.57 12.66 -27.94
CA LEU A 213 4.82 11.46 -28.72
C LEU A 213 6.02 11.69 -29.64
N SER A 214 6.85 10.65 -29.76
CA SER A 214 8.04 10.70 -30.58
C SER A 214 7.70 10.82 -32.07
N ASP A 215 8.61 11.45 -32.82
CA ASP A 215 8.62 11.52 -34.28
C ASP A 215 9.54 10.46 -34.91
N ALA A 216 10.06 9.53 -34.10
CA ALA A 216 10.83 8.40 -34.61
C ALA A 216 9.95 7.52 -35.53
N PRO A 217 10.52 6.90 -36.59
CA PRO A 217 9.74 6.13 -37.56
C PRO A 217 8.80 5.08 -36.95
N HIS A 218 9.23 4.33 -35.93
CA HIS A 218 8.37 3.33 -35.25
C HIS A 218 7.80 3.84 -33.91
N ALA A 219 7.63 5.15 -33.72
CA ALA A 219 7.08 5.71 -32.49
C ALA A 219 5.68 5.16 -32.19
N PHE A 220 5.45 4.76 -30.94
CA PHE A 220 4.17 4.20 -30.51
C PHE A 220 3.17 5.31 -30.17
N ASP A 221 1.95 5.18 -30.69
CA ASP A 221 0.77 5.90 -30.22
C ASP A 221 0.15 5.15 -29.04
N THR A 222 -0.20 3.88 -29.22
CA THR A 222 -0.84 3.07 -28.18
C THR A 222 -0.25 1.67 -28.11
N VAL A 223 -0.12 1.15 -26.89
CA VAL A 223 0.29 -0.21 -26.60
C VAL A 223 -0.80 -0.87 -25.75
N ASP A 224 -1.54 -1.81 -26.33
CA ASP A 224 -2.57 -2.58 -25.63
C ASP A 224 -2.12 -4.03 -25.51
N VAL A 225 -1.97 -4.50 -24.27
CA VAL A 225 -1.47 -5.82 -23.93
C VAL A 225 -2.46 -6.48 -22.98
N SER A 226 -2.81 -7.72 -23.28
CA SER A 226 -3.61 -8.57 -22.40
C SER A 226 -3.02 -9.97 -22.31
N SER A 227 -3.23 -10.62 -21.17
CA SER A 227 -2.84 -12.01 -20.95
C SER A 227 -4.03 -12.83 -20.46
N ARG A 228 -4.08 -14.10 -20.85
CA ARG A 228 -5.05 -15.08 -20.33
C ARG A 228 -4.45 -16.47 -20.28
N LEU A 229 -5.04 -17.34 -19.48
CA LEU A 229 -4.81 -18.79 -19.55
C LEU A 229 -5.83 -19.43 -20.49
N ASP A 230 -5.36 -20.29 -21.38
CA ASP A 230 -6.19 -21.11 -22.26
C ASP A 230 -6.24 -22.55 -21.70
N PRO A 231 -7.42 -23.08 -21.34
CA PRO A 231 -7.54 -24.41 -20.75
C PRO A 231 -7.41 -25.55 -21.77
N ASP A 232 -7.53 -25.28 -23.07
CA ASP A 232 -7.44 -26.26 -24.16
C ASP A 232 -6.10 -26.17 -24.88
N ASP A 233 -5.31 -27.25 -24.88
CA ASP A 233 -4.13 -27.37 -25.76
C ASP A 233 -4.09 -28.65 -26.61
N GLY A 234 -5.16 -29.45 -26.64
CA GLY A 234 -5.21 -30.67 -27.48
C GLY A 234 -4.14 -31.74 -27.17
N LEU A 235 -3.19 -31.47 -26.29
CA LEU A 235 -2.27 -32.41 -25.66
C LEU A 235 -2.88 -32.88 -24.35
N ALA A 236 -2.78 -34.18 -24.07
CA ALA A 236 -3.24 -34.83 -22.85
C ALA A 236 -2.49 -34.41 -21.56
N SER A 237 -1.87 -33.22 -21.52
CA SER A 237 -1.12 -32.69 -20.39
C SER A 237 -1.94 -31.66 -19.61
N SER A 238 -2.01 -31.81 -18.29
CA SER A 238 -2.70 -30.96 -17.32
C SER A 238 -2.12 -29.54 -17.15
N VAL A 239 -1.41 -29.00 -18.15
CA VAL A 239 -0.70 -27.71 -18.06
C VAL A 239 -1.36 -26.74 -19.04
N ALA A 240 -1.89 -25.63 -18.52
CA ALA A 240 -2.54 -24.61 -19.33
C ALA A 240 -1.51 -23.78 -20.10
N SER A 241 -1.87 -23.36 -21.31
CA SER A 241 -1.04 -22.48 -22.14
C SER A 241 -1.40 -21.02 -21.87
N GLY A 242 -0.38 -20.17 -21.70
CA GLY A 242 -0.56 -18.72 -21.60
C GLY A 242 -0.74 -18.13 -22.99
N VAL A 243 -1.65 -17.17 -23.15
CA VAL A 243 -1.81 -16.42 -24.40
C VAL A 243 -1.68 -14.94 -24.09
N VAL A 244 -0.76 -14.27 -24.78
CA VAL A 244 -0.61 -12.81 -24.72
C VAL A 244 -1.07 -12.24 -26.04
N THR A 245 -2.00 -11.30 -26.00
CA THR A 245 -2.44 -10.53 -27.17
C THR A 245 -1.85 -9.14 -27.11
N LEU A 246 -1.37 -8.66 -28.26
CA LEU A 246 -0.80 -7.34 -28.43
C LEU A 246 -1.48 -6.63 -29.59
N THR A 247 -1.89 -5.39 -29.35
CA THR A 247 -2.26 -4.41 -30.38
C THR A 247 -1.38 -3.19 -30.19
N LEU A 248 -0.56 -2.89 -31.20
CA LEU A 248 0.27 -1.69 -31.27
C LEU A 248 -0.28 -0.77 -32.35
N ARG A 249 -0.38 0.51 -32.02
CA ARG A 249 -0.64 1.57 -32.99
C ARG A 249 0.59 2.47 -33.06
N PHE A 250 1.04 2.74 -34.28
CA PHE A 250 2.17 3.62 -34.56
C PHE A 250 1.70 5.03 -34.91
N VAL A 251 2.54 6.01 -34.65
CA VAL A 251 2.31 7.42 -35.04
C VAL A 251 2.41 7.58 -36.56
N HIS A 252 3.32 6.85 -37.20
CA HIS A 252 3.60 6.92 -38.62
C HIS A 252 3.17 5.64 -39.35
N PRO A 253 2.87 5.74 -40.66
CA PRO A 253 2.55 4.56 -41.46
C PRO A 253 3.80 3.73 -41.75
N HIS A 254 3.63 2.41 -41.80
CA HIS A 254 4.63 1.43 -42.18
C HIS A 254 4.22 0.70 -43.47
N ASP A 255 5.22 0.21 -44.21
CA ASP A 255 5.02 -0.75 -45.29
C ASP A 255 4.87 -2.15 -44.67
N ASP A 256 3.67 -2.71 -44.78
CA ASP A 256 3.27 -3.99 -44.21
C ASP A 256 4.00 -5.19 -44.83
N THR A 257 4.58 -5.02 -46.03
CA THR A 257 5.37 -6.04 -46.71
C THR A 257 6.86 -5.99 -46.37
N ALA A 258 7.37 -4.81 -46.00
CA ALA A 258 8.78 -4.59 -45.73
C ALA A 258 9.15 -4.71 -44.24
N CYS A 259 8.26 -4.30 -43.32
CA CYS A 259 8.53 -4.33 -41.88
C CYS A 259 7.99 -5.61 -41.24
N ARG A 260 8.86 -6.62 -41.05
CA ARG A 260 8.53 -7.82 -40.29
C ARG A 260 8.51 -7.52 -38.80
N ALA A 261 7.58 -8.12 -38.08
CA ALA A 261 7.48 -7.95 -36.64
C ALA A 261 7.18 -9.27 -35.92
N SER A 262 7.73 -9.43 -34.73
CA SER A 262 7.42 -10.54 -33.84
C SER A 262 7.33 -10.08 -32.38
N LEU A 263 6.55 -10.81 -31.61
CA LEU A 263 6.44 -10.66 -30.17
C LEU A 263 7.10 -11.86 -29.50
N LYS A 264 8.05 -11.57 -28.61
CA LYS A 264 8.65 -12.54 -27.70
C LYS A 264 8.05 -12.38 -26.31
N CYS A 265 7.64 -13.49 -25.69
CA CYS A 265 7.14 -13.56 -24.31
C CYS A 265 7.86 -14.71 -23.60
N GLY A 266 8.79 -14.39 -22.70
CA GLY A 266 9.74 -15.40 -22.21
C GLY A 266 10.51 -16.01 -23.39
N ASP A 267 10.49 -17.33 -23.53
CA ASP A 267 11.13 -18.05 -24.65
C ASP A 267 10.23 -18.26 -25.86
N ALA A 268 8.93 -17.99 -25.73
CA ALA A 268 7.98 -18.13 -26.84
C ALA A 268 8.05 -16.92 -27.77
N VAL A 269 7.95 -17.15 -29.08
CA VAL A 269 7.97 -16.11 -30.11
C VAL A 269 6.85 -16.36 -31.10
N SER A 270 6.19 -15.31 -31.56
CA SER A 270 5.20 -15.38 -32.64
C SER A 270 5.28 -14.14 -33.52
N SER A 271 5.07 -14.31 -34.83
CA SER A 271 5.01 -13.20 -35.78
C SER A 271 3.74 -12.37 -35.54
N LEU A 272 3.86 -11.06 -35.64
CA LEU A 272 2.74 -10.14 -35.63
C LEU A 272 2.30 -9.82 -37.07
N GLN A 273 1.07 -9.35 -37.24
CA GLN A 273 0.47 -9.02 -38.53
C GLN A 273 -0.03 -7.59 -38.53
N TRP A 274 0.27 -6.86 -39.60
CA TRP A 274 -0.29 -5.54 -39.86
C TRP A 274 -1.76 -5.69 -40.25
N SER A 275 -2.66 -5.03 -39.52
CA SER A 275 -4.06 -4.94 -39.90
C SER A 275 -4.31 -3.76 -40.86
N ASP A 276 -3.46 -2.74 -40.76
CA ASP A 276 -3.36 -1.58 -41.64
C ASP A 276 -1.97 -0.96 -41.50
N ALA A 277 -1.68 0.12 -42.23
CA ALA A 277 -0.36 0.77 -42.22
C ALA A 277 0.06 1.31 -40.84
N TYR A 278 -0.83 1.46 -39.86
CA TYR A 278 -0.53 2.01 -38.54
C TYR A 278 -0.64 0.98 -37.42
N THR A 279 -1.27 -0.16 -37.67
CA THR A 279 -1.73 -1.04 -36.60
C THR A 279 -1.16 -2.43 -36.79
N LEU A 280 -0.43 -2.88 -35.78
CA LEU A 280 0.18 -4.20 -35.71
C LEU A 280 -0.49 -5.01 -34.61
N THR A 281 -0.95 -6.21 -34.95
CA THR A 281 -1.71 -7.08 -34.04
C THR A 281 -1.16 -8.49 -34.05
N GLY A 282 -1.34 -9.20 -32.94
CA GLY A 282 -1.06 -10.62 -32.91
C GLY A 282 -1.10 -11.19 -31.50
N SER A 283 -0.79 -12.47 -31.40
CA SER A 283 -0.69 -13.15 -30.12
C SER A 283 0.51 -14.08 -30.10
N VAL A 284 1.06 -14.29 -28.91
CA VAL A 284 2.06 -15.30 -28.63
C VAL A 284 1.49 -16.27 -27.61
N ARG A 285 1.59 -17.56 -27.93
CA ARG A 285 1.23 -18.65 -27.00
C ARG A 285 2.49 -19.11 -26.28
N VAL A 286 2.42 -19.22 -24.97
CA VAL A 286 3.46 -19.74 -24.07
C VAL A 286 3.02 -21.13 -23.60
N PRO A 287 3.52 -22.21 -24.22
CA PRO A 287 3.18 -23.57 -23.82
C PRO A 287 3.62 -23.85 -22.39
N GLY A 288 2.75 -24.46 -21.60
CA GLY A 288 3.07 -24.83 -20.22
C GLY A 288 3.42 -23.62 -19.34
N ALA A 289 2.73 -22.49 -19.52
CA ALA A 289 3.02 -21.27 -18.79
C ALA A 289 2.90 -21.47 -17.27
N GLU A 290 3.94 -21.06 -16.55
CA GLU A 290 3.90 -20.94 -15.10
C GLU A 290 2.92 -19.83 -14.71
N ARG A 291 2.11 -20.10 -13.69
CA ARG A 291 1.07 -19.18 -13.25
C ARG A 291 1.66 -18.16 -12.28
N TRP A 292 1.20 -16.92 -12.39
CA TRP A 292 1.42 -15.90 -11.37
C TRP A 292 0.60 -16.23 -10.12
N TRP A 293 1.25 -16.21 -8.96
CA TRP A 293 0.62 -16.39 -7.65
C TRP A 293 0.86 -15.18 -6.75
N PRO A 294 -0.06 -14.90 -5.80
CA PRO A 294 0.30 -14.09 -4.65
C PRO A 294 1.46 -14.75 -3.91
N HIS A 295 2.42 -13.96 -3.40
CA HIS A 295 3.68 -14.49 -2.83
C HIS A 295 3.47 -15.47 -1.66
N THR A 296 2.32 -15.40 -0.99
CA THR A 296 1.99 -16.30 0.12
C THR A 296 1.59 -17.71 -0.33
N HIS A 297 1.24 -17.91 -1.60
CA HIS A 297 0.75 -19.18 -2.15
C HIS A 297 1.69 -19.78 -3.22
N GLY A 298 2.58 -18.99 -3.80
CA GLY A 298 3.54 -19.44 -4.80
C GLY A 298 4.38 -18.29 -5.34
N GLU A 299 5.12 -18.56 -6.41
CA GLU A 299 5.95 -17.54 -7.05
C GLU A 299 5.10 -16.58 -7.91
N PRO A 300 5.32 -15.26 -7.83
CA PRO A 300 4.68 -14.28 -8.69
C PRO A 300 5.34 -14.25 -10.09
N THR A 301 5.26 -15.36 -10.84
CA THR A 301 5.95 -15.48 -12.14
C THR A 301 5.46 -14.44 -13.15
N LEU A 302 6.41 -13.68 -13.72
CA LEU A 302 6.19 -12.67 -14.74
C LEU A 302 7.07 -12.95 -15.97
N TYR A 303 6.48 -12.82 -17.16
CA TYR A 303 7.14 -13.05 -18.43
C TYR A 303 7.48 -11.71 -19.09
N PRO A 304 8.76 -11.42 -19.40
CA PRO A 304 9.12 -10.22 -20.12
C PRO A 304 8.60 -10.27 -21.56
N LEU A 305 8.05 -9.14 -22.01
CA LEU A 305 7.59 -8.93 -23.38
C LEU A 305 8.61 -8.13 -24.15
N THR A 306 8.95 -8.59 -25.35
CA THR A 306 9.88 -7.90 -26.24
C THR A 306 9.31 -7.89 -27.65
N LEU A 307 9.12 -6.69 -28.20
CA LEU A 307 8.80 -6.47 -29.60
C LEU A 307 10.08 -6.51 -30.42
N GLN A 308 10.07 -7.25 -31.52
CA GLN A 308 11.13 -7.21 -32.53
C GLN A 308 10.55 -6.63 -33.82
N LEU A 309 11.24 -5.64 -34.38
CA LEU A 309 10.91 -5.01 -35.66
C LEU A 309 12.10 -5.16 -36.60
N ASP A 310 11.85 -5.51 -37.85
CA ASP A 310 12.86 -5.66 -38.90
C ASP A 310 12.35 -5.07 -40.21
N ASP A 311 12.84 -3.87 -40.53
CA ASP A 311 12.65 -3.14 -41.78
C ASP A 311 13.91 -3.17 -42.67
N GLY A 312 14.78 -4.17 -42.47
CA GLY A 312 16.13 -4.24 -43.02
C GLY A 312 17.21 -4.07 -41.95
N HIS A 313 16.85 -3.59 -40.75
CA HIS A 313 17.67 -3.60 -39.55
C HIS A 313 16.88 -4.10 -38.34
N ALA A 314 17.23 -5.27 -37.82
CA ALA A 314 16.55 -5.86 -36.68
C ALA A 314 16.77 -5.04 -35.39
N THR A 315 15.68 -4.55 -34.79
CA THR A 315 15.65 -3.85 -33.51
C THR A 315 14.75 -4.56 -32.50
N SER A 316 15.00 -4.35 -31.20
CA SER A 316 14.31 -5.04 -30.11
C SER A 316 13.94 -4.06 -29.00
N HIS A 317 12.67 -4.08 -28.56
CA HIS A 317 12.09 -3.12 -27.62
C HIS A 317 11.32 -3.84 -26.51
N GLY A 318 11.64 -3.57 -25.25
CA GLY A 318 10.92 -4.14 -24.12
C GLY A 318 9.55 -3.49 -23.93
N LEU A 319 8.49 -4.30 -23.77
CA LEU A 319 7.11 -3.83 -23.56
C LEU A 319 6.62 -4.02 -22.10
N GLY A 320 7.55 -4.26 -21.17
CA GLY A 320 7.25 -4.64 -19.79
C GLY A 320 7.07 -6.15 -19.62
N SER A 321 6.25 -6.57 -18.66
CA SER A 321 6.02 -7.99 -18.35
C SER A 321 4.54 -8.26 -18.13
N VAL A 322 4.17 -9.54 -18.23
CA VAL A 322 2.81 -10.04 -17.97
C VAL A 322 2.84 -11.28 -17.09
N GLY A 323 1.80 -11.46 -16.28
CA GLY A 323 1.55 -12.69 -15.53
C GLY A 323 0.33 -13.44 -16.07
N PHE A 324 0.26 -14.75 -15.82
CA PHE A 324 -0.87 -15.59 -16.20
C PHE A 324 -1.57 -16.14 -14.96
N ARG A 325 -2.86 -15.88 -14.79
CA ARG A 325 -3.64 -16.44 -13.69
C ARG A 325 -5.13 -16.54 -14.02
N THR A 326 -5.86 -17.25 -13.17
CA THR A 326 -7.33 -17.16 -13.09
C THR A 326 -7.76 -16.64 -11.73
N ILE A 327 -8.92 -16.00 -11.67
CA ILE A 327 -9.55 -15.52 -10.45
C ILE A 327 -11.04 -15.83 -10.51
N GLU A 328 -11.55 -16.37 -9.41
CA GLU A 328 -12.97 -16.64 -9.22
C GLU A 328 -13.36 -16.25 -7.79
N VAL A 329 -14.67 -16.08 -7.55
CA VAL A 329 -15.21 -15.96 -6.19
C VAL A 329 -15.90 -17.25 -5.83
N ASP A 330 -15.55 -17.80 -4.67
CA ASP A 330 -16.32 -18.84 -4.00
C ASP A 330 -17.33 -18.21 -3.06
N HIS A 331 -18.61 -18.42 -3.33
CA HIS A 331 -19.72 -17.97 -2.50
C HIS A 331 -20.09 -18.97 -1.39
N GLY A 332 -19.35 -20.08 -1.26
CA GLY A 332 -19.64 -21.12 -0.28
C GLY A 332 -20.96 -21.84 -0.55
N ALA A 333 -21.27 -22.84 0.29
CA ALA A 333 -22.45 -23.68 0.12
C ALA A 333 -23.78 -22.96 0.35
N ASP A 334 -23.78 -21.88 1.14
CA ASP A 334 -24.97 -21.05 1.41
C ASP A 334 -25.15 -19.91 0.38
N GLY A 335 -24.20 -19.73 -0.53
CA GLY A 335 -24.22 -18.65 -1.53
C GLY A 335 -23.96 -17.26 -0.96
N MET A 336 -23.57 -17.15 0.32
CA MET A 336 -23.40 -15.87 1.02
C MET A 336 -21.94 -15.51 1.27
N GLY A 337 -21.00 -16.38 0.92
CA GLY A 337 -19.56 -16.17 1.07
C GLY A 337 -18.96 -15.21 0.05
N PHE A 338 -17.72 -14.80 0.34
CA PHE A 338 -16.85 -14.12 -0.59
C PHE A 338 -15.41 -14.55 -0.29
N THR A 339 -14.94 -15.60 -0.96
CA THR A 339 -13.56 -16.07 -0.87
C THR A 339 -12.95 -16.05 -2.25
N LEU A 340 -11.82 -15.35 -2.44
CA LEU A 340 -11.14 -15.40 -3.73
C LEU A 340 -10.49 -16.76 -3.95
N ARG A 341 -10.65 -17.30 -5.16
CA ARG A 341 -9.90 -18.44 -5.64
C ARG A 341 -8.93 -17.96 -6.72
N VAL A 342 -7.63 -18.08 -6.46
CA VAL A 342 -6.59 -17.77 -7.45
C VAL A 342 -6.07 -19.09 -7.99
N ASN A 343 -6.07 -19.24 -9.32
CA ASN A 343 -5.62 -20.46 -9.99
C ASN A 343 -6.34 -21.73 -9.49
N GLY A 344 -7.59 -21.59 -9.04
CA GLY A 344 -8.44 -22.66 -8.52
C GLY A 344 -8.31 -22.93 -7.02
N LEU A 345 -7.36 -22.30 -6.30
CA LEU A 345 -7.17 -22.48 -4.86
C LEU A 345 -7.74 -21.31 -4.05
N PRO A 346 -8.44 -21.56 -2.92
CA PRO A 346 -8.91 -20.50 -2.04
C PRO A 346 -7.73 -19.75 -1.42
N VAL A 347 -7.80 -18.42 -1.44
CA VAL A 347 -6.81 -17.51 -0.88
C VAL A 347 -7.48 -16.68 0.21
N PHE A 348 -7.03 -16.83 1.46
CA PHE A 348 -7.38 -15.88 2.51
C PHE A 348 -6.72 -14.53 2.18
N CYS A 349 -7.54 -13.56 1.73
CA CYS A 349 -7.04 -12.25 1.36
C CYS A 349 -6.73 -11.44 2.61
N ARG A 350 -5.50 -10.98 2.76
CA ARG A 350 -5.03 -10.30 3.97
C ARG A 350 -4.15 -9.12 3.62
N GLY A 351 -4.41 -8.00 4.29
CA GLY A 351 -3.58 -6.81 4.18
C GLY A 351 -4.29 -5.58 4.68
N ALA A 352 -4.25 -4.50 3.91
CA ALA A 352 -4.72 -3.19 4.36
C ALA A 352 -5.27 -2.33 3.22
N CYS A 353 -6.00 -1.28 3.58
CA CYS A 353 -6.41 -0.24 2.65
C CYS A 353 -5.25 0.72 2.37
N TRP A 354 -4.90 0.88 1.09
CA TRP A 354 -3.93 1.85 0.60
C TRP A 354 -4.46 3.28 0.75
N THR A 355 -3.57 4.21 1.08
CA THR A 355 -3.88 5.64 1.18
C THR A 355 -3.20 6.42 0.06
N SER A 356 -1.93 6.78 0.26
CA SER A 356 -1.04 7.36 -0.73
C SER A 356 0.38 7.28 -0.19
N ALA A 357 1.37 7.10 -1.06
CA ALA A 357 2.77 7.18 -0.66
C ALA A 357 3.19 8.61 -0.26
N ASP A 358 2.52 9.63 -0.80
CA ASP A 358 2.73 11.05 -0.46
C ASP A 358 1.51 11.88 -0.87
N LEU A 359 0.77 12.39 0.12
CA LEU A 359 -0.44 13.21 -0.10
C LEU A 359 -0.20 14.44 -0.97
N VAL A 360 1.01 15.02 -0.95
CA VAL A 360 1.30 16.26 -1.67
C VAL A 360 1.50 16.02 -3.16
N THR A 361 2.21 14.95 -3.53
CA THR A 361 2.44 14.56 -4.94
C THR A 361 1.37 13.61 -5.47
N LEU A 362 0.58 13.01 -4.58
CA LEU A 362 -0.45 11.98 -4.80
C LEU A 362 0.09 10.61 -5.20
N ALA A 363 1.19 10.55 -5.97
CA ALA A 363 1.80 9.30 -6.40
C ALA A 363 2.97 8.84 -5.50
N GLY A 364 3.70 9.78 -4.88
CA GLY A 364 4.97 9.50 -4.22
C GLY A 364 6.09 9.10 -5.19
N SER A 365 7.26 8.81 -4.64
CA SER A 365 8.42 8.29 -5.39
C SER A 365 8.40 6.76 -5.47
N GLU A 366 9.08 6.19 -6.47
CA GLU A 366 9.23 4.74 -6.59
C GLU A 366 9.86 4.13 -5.33
N ALA A 367 10.81 4.81 -4.69
CA ALA A 367 11.43 4.35 -3.44
C ALA A 367 10.39 4.22 -2.31
N GLN A 368 9.48 5.18 -2.15
CA GLN A 368 8.41 5.12 -1.15
C GLN A 368 7.42 3.99 -1.46
N LEU A 369 7.07 3.80 -2.74
CA LEU A 369 6.23 2.67 -3.17
C LEU A 369 6.90 1.33 -2.84
N ARG A 370 8.15 1.12 -3.27
CA ARG A 370 8.92 -0.11 -2.98
C ARG A 370 9.03 -0.38 -1.49
N HIS A 371 9.24 0.65 -0.68
CA HIS A 371 9.28 0.52 0.77
C HIS A 371 7.94 0.03 1.35
N ALA A 372 6.82 0.61 0.93
CA ALA A 372 5.50 0.18 1.37
C ALA A 372 5.16 -1.27 0.92
N PHE A 373 5.49 -1.64 -0.32
CA PHE A 373 5.31 -3.00 -0.83
C PHE A 373 6.22 -4.01 -0.11
N THR A 374 7.45 -3.62 0.23
CA THR A 374 8.37 -4.45 1.04
C THR A 374 7.78 -4.72 2.41
N LEU A 375 7.35 -3.67 3.13
CA LEU A 375 6.73 -3.83 4.44
C LEU A 375 5.44 -4.68 4.40
N ALA A 376 4.61 -4.50 3.37
CA ALA A 376 3.40 -5.30 3.19
C ALA A 376 3.73 -6.79 2.95
N ARG A 377 4.65 -7.08 2.03
CA ARG A 377 5.09 -8.46 1.72
C ARG A 377 5.72 -9.13 2.95
N ASP A 378 6.65 -8.45 3.62
CA ASP A 378 7.37 -8.99 4.76
C ASP A 378 6.43 -9.23 5.96
N ALA A 379 5.37 -8.41 6.09
CA ALA A 379 4.28 -8.63 7.05
C ALA A 379 3.31 -9.75 6.63
N GLY A 380 3.54 -10.45 5.52
CA GLY A 380 2.71 -11.54 5.04
C GLY A 380 1.41 -11.10 4.35
N MET A 381 1.23 -9.81 4.03
CA MET A 381 0.05 -9.32 3.30
C MET A 381 0.09 -9.78 1.85
N ASN A 382 -1.06 -10.19 1.29
CA ASN A 382 -1.20 -10.60 -0.11
C ASN A 382 -2.25 -9.79 -0.87
N MET A 383 -2.87 -8.78 -0.24
CA MET A 383 -3.80 -7.87 -0.89
C MET A 383 -3.75 -6.46 -0.32
N LEU A 384 -3.81 -5.45 -1.18
CA LEU A 384 -4.05 -4.06 -0.82
C LEU A 384 -5.32 -3.54 -1.51
N ARG A 385 -6.11 -2.74 -0.79
CA ARG A 385 -7.31 -2.07 -1.35
C ARG A 385 -7.09 -0.58 -1.56
N VAL A 386 -7.21 -0.12 -2.81
CA VAL A 386 -7.26 1.30 -3.16
C VAL A 386 -8.71 1.75 -3.13
N GLY A 387 -9.12 2.41 -2.05
CA GLY A 387 -10.50 2.84 -1.82
C GLY A 387 -10.93 4.00 -2.73
N GLY A 388 -12.25 4.13 -2.97
CA GLY A 388 -12.81 5.11 -3.92
C GLY A 388 -12.60 6.59 -3.54
N THR A 389 -12.09 6.87 -2.33
CA THR A 389 -11.69 8.21 -1.87
C THR A 389 -10.31 8.63 -2.39
N MET A 390 -9.50 7.67 -2.85
CA MET A 390 -8.10 7.86 -3.27
C MET A 390 -8.00 8.30 -4.74
N VAL A 391 -6.99 7.80 -5.46
CA VAL A 391 -6.76 8.00 -6.90
C VAL A 391 -6.53 6.64 -7.57
N TYR A 392 -6.75 6.54 -8.87
CA TYR A 392 -6.16 5.45 -9.66
C TYR A 392 -4.65 5.60 -9.63
N GLU A 393 -3.93 4.57 -9.17
CA GLU A 393 -2.50 4.66 -8.93
C GLU A 393 -1.65 4.63 -10.22
N SER A 394 -0.35 4.91 -10.06
CA SER A 394 0.62 4.92 -11.16
C SER A 394 0.84 3.51 -11.75
N ASP A 395 1.34 3.43 -12.98
CA ASP A 395 1.79 2.16 -13.56
C ASP A 395 2.87 1.48 -12.71
N ALA A 396 3.73 2.26 -12.06
CA ALA A 396 4.77 1.74 -11.16
C ALA A 396 4.15 1.02 -9.95
N PHE A 397 3.04 1.52 -9.40
CA PHE A 397 2.32 0.86 -8.31
C PHE A 397 1.82 -0.54 -8.70
N TYR A 398 1.15 -0.66 -9.85
CA TYR A 398 0.64 -1.96 -10.30
C TYR A 398 1.77 -2.91 -10.75
N ALA A 399 2.85 -2.38 -11.33
CA ALA A 399 4.04 -3.17 -11.64
C ALA A 399 4.71 -3.73 -10.36
N LEU A 400 4.78 -2.93 -9.30
CA LEU A 400 5.27 -3.39 -7.99
C LEU A 400 4.32 -4.40 -7.36
N ALA A 401 3.01 -4.23 -7.50
CA ALA A 401 2.05 -5.22 -7.03
C ALA A 401 2.22 -6.58 -7.73
N ASP A 402 2.47 -6.57 -9.04
CA ASP A 402 2.81 -7.77 -9.82
C ASP A 402 4.14 -8.39 -9.33
N GLU A 403 5.20 -7.58 -9.19
CA GLU A 403 6.55 -8.02 -8.76
C GLU A 403 6.54 -8.63 -7.35
N TYR A 404 5.82 -8.01 -6.41
CA TYR A 404 5.77 -8.43 -5.01
C TYR A 404 4.71 -9.52 -4.75
N GLY A 405 3.94 -9.92 -5.75
CA GLY A 405 2.87 -10.91 -5.58
C GLY A 405 1.75 -10.43 -4.65
N ILE A 406 1.35 -9.15 -4.76
CA ILE A 406 0.29 -8.55 -3.96
C ILE A 406 -0.91 -8.24 -4.85
N LEU A 407 -2.07 -8.83 -4.52
CA LEU A 407 -3.33 -8.58 -5.20
C LEU A 407 -3.81 -7.15 -4.96
N ILE A 408 -4.40 -6.52 -5.97
CA ILE A 408 -5.02 -5.19 -5.83
C ILE A 408 -6.53 -5.30 -5.91
N TRP A 409 -7.21 -4.81 -4.88
CA TRP A 409 -8.61 -4.42 -4.94
C TRP A 409 -8.67 -2.94 -5.28
N GLN A 410 -9.26 -2.58 -6.40
CA GLN A 410 -9.39 -1.20 -6.87
C GLN A 410 -10.84 -0.77 -6.91
N ASP A 411 -11.18 0.25 -6.12
CA ASP A 411 -12.44 0.95 -6.30
C ASP A 411 -12.35 1.92 -7.49
N PHE A 412 -13.44 2.14 -8.22
CA PHE A 412 -13.56 3.35 -9.04
C PHE A 412 -13.56 4.57 -8.10
N ALA A 413 -13.12 5.75 -8.57
CA ALA A 413 -13.01 6.97 -7.77
C ALA A 413 -14.40 7.58 -7.44
N LEU A 414 -15.22 6.79 -6.74
CA LEU A 414 -16.62 7.01 -6.41
C LEU A 414 -16.82 6.58 -4.94
N ALA A 415 -17.15 7.52 -4.05
CA ALA A 415 -17.27 7.24 -2.63
C ALA A 415 -18.33 8.10 -1.94
N ASN A 416 -19.12 7.47 -1.06
CA ASN A 416 -20.15 8.01 -0.16
C ASN A 416 -21.30 8.85 -0.79
N PHE A 417 -21.13 9.41 -1.98
CA PHE A 417 -22.07 10.30 -2.63
C PHE A 417 -23.18 9.55 -3.36
N ASP A 418 -24.37 10.13 -3.35
CA ASP A 418 -25.32 9.97 -4.45
C ASP A 418 -24.70 10.65 -5.67
N TYR A 419 -24.47 9.95 -6.78
CA TYR A 419 -23.84 10.54 -7.97
C TYR A 419 -24.89 10.98 -9.01
N PRO A 420 -24.57 11.93 -9.90
CA PRO A 420 -25.44 12.26 -11.04
C PRO A 420 -25.66 11.04 -11.96
N ASN A 421 -26.77 11.04 -12.69
CA ASN A 421 -27.14 9.99 -13.64
C ASN A 421 -27.55 10.56 -15.02
N ASP A 422 -27.14 11.79 -15.31
CA ASP A 422 -27.34 12.40 -16.63
C ASP A 422 -26.33 11.90 -17.66
N ALA A 423 -26.67 12.06 -18.94
CA ALA A 423 -25.87 11.54 -20.04
C ALA A 423 -24.43 12.07 -20.07
N ALA A 424 -24.19 13.32 -19.63
CA ALA A 424 -22.84 13.89 -19.60
C ALA A 424 -21.99 13.20 -18.53
N PHE A 425 -22.55 13.00 -17.33
CA PHE A 425 -21.86 12.25 -16.28
C PHE A 425 -21.59 10.80 -16.69
N SER A 426 -22.58 10.10 -17.27
CA SER A 426 -22.40 8.74 -17.76
C SER A 426 -21.32 8.64 -18.84
N ALA A 427 -21.26 9.58 -19.79
CA ALA A 427 -20.20 9.60 -20.81
C ALA A 427 -18.81 9.90 -20.20
N SER A 428 -18.73 10.76 -19.18
CA SER A 428 -17.48 11.00 -18.44
C SER A 428 -17.00 9.72 -17.74
N ILE A 429 -17.90 8.99 -17.07
CA ILE A 429 -17.54 7.72 -16.41
C ILE A 429 -17.14 6.65 -17.42
N GLU A 430 -17.86 6.54 -18.55
CA GLU A 430 -17.51 5.59 -19.62
C GLU A 430 -16.05 5.79 -20.07
N ARG A 431 -15.66 7.05 -20.31
CA ARG A 431 -14.31 7.42 -20.74
C ARG A 431 -13.28 7.14 -19.64
N GLU A 432 -13.53 7.60 -18.42
CA GLU A 432 -12.66 7.41 -17.25
C GLU A 432 -12.40 5.91 -16.99
N ALA A 433 -13.47 5.11 -16.92
CA ALA A 433 -13.37 3.68 -16.67
C ALA A 433 -12.67 2.94 -17.81
N THR A 434 -13.02 3.22 -19.08
CA THR A 434 -12.39 2.56 -20.23
C THR A 434 -10.89 2.85 -20.30
N GLN A 435 -10.48 4.11 -20.08
CA GLN A 435 -9.06 4.48 -20.09
C GLN A 435 -8.30 3.81 -18.94
N PHE A 436 -8.87 3.80 -17.73
CA PHE A 436 -8.26 3.15 -16.57
C PHE A 436 -8.07 1.63 -16.79
N LEU A 437 -9.11 0.96 -17.27
CA LEU A 437 -9.12 -0.50 -17.46
C LEU A 437 -8.19 -0.93 -18.60
N THR A 438 -8.14 -0.16 -19.69
CA THR A 438 -7.21 -0.41 -20.80
C THR A 438 -5.76 -0.24 -20.33
N ARG A 439 -5.44 0.86 -19.63
CA ARG A 439 -4.09 1.12 -19.10
C ARG A 439 -3.58 0.01 -18.19
N THR A 440 -4.47 -0.58 -17.40
CA THR A 440 -4.11 -1.58 -16.39
C THR A 440 -4.24 -3.03 -16.86
N ARG A 441 -4.70 -3.28 -18.10
CA ARG A 441 -5.01 -4.62 -18.65
C ARG A 441 -3.88 -5.62 -18.57
N ARG A 442 -2.64 -5.16 -18.65
CA ARG A 442 -1.46 -6.01 -18.59
C ARG A 442 -1.12 -6.53 -17.18
N PHE A 443 -1.60 -5.88 -16.12
CA PHE A 443 -1.17 -6.18 -14.76
C PHE A 443 -1.94 -7.35 -14.18
N ALA A 444 -1.20 -8.37 -13.76
CA ALA A 444 -1.77 -9.60 -13.22
C ALA A 444 -2.35 -9.40 -11.83
N SER A 445 -1.83 -8.47 -11.02
CA SER A 445 -2.22 -8.22 -9.63
C SER A 445 -3.63 -7.67 -9.44
N LEU A 446 -4.18 -6.93 -10.41
CA LEU A 446 -5.50 -6.32 -10.29
C LEU A 446 -6.58 -7.41 -10.24
N ALA A 447 -7.21 -7.60 -9.08
CA ALA A 447 -8.02 -8.78 -8.77
C ALA A 447 -9.50 -8.51 -8.56
N VAL A 448 -9.82 -7.36 -7.96
CA VAL A 448 -11.20 -6.94 -7.71
C VAL A 448 -11.34 -5.49 -8.17
N LEU A 449 -12.38 -5.22 -8.94
CA LEU A 449 -12.87 -3.89 -9.27
C LEU A 449 -14.14 -3.63 -8.48
N CYS A 450 -14.19 -2.54 -7.74
CA CYS A 450 -15.35 -2.16 -6.94
C CYS A 450 -15.98 -0.88 -7.45
N GLY A 451 -17.29 -0.89 -7.69
CA GLY A 451 -18.01 0.27 -8.20
C GLY A 451 -17.93 1.48 -7.29
N GLY A 452 -18.31 1.35 -6.02
CA GLY A 452 -18.33 2.47 -5.07
C GLY A 452 -17.88 2.12 -3.65
N SER A 453 -17.16 3.04 -3.01
CA SER A 453 -16.80 2.96 -1.58
C SER A 453 -17.92 3.54 -0.72
N GLU A 454 -18.54 2.71 0.10
CA GLU A 454 -19.60 3.03 1.06
C GLU A 454 -20.80 3.81 0.49
N VAL A 455 -20.99 3.81 -0.84
CA VAL A 455 -22.08 4.59 -1.45
C VAL A 455 -23.43 4.01 -1.04
N ASP A 456 -23.58 2.68 -1.14
CA ASP A 456 -24.80 1.99 -0.73
C ASP A 456 -24.98 1.95 0.80
N GLN A 457 -23.88 1.74 1.55
CA GLN A 457 -23.87 1.82 3.01
C GLN A 457 -24.36 3.19 3.49
N GLN A 458 -23.82 4.28 2.94
CA GLN A 458 -24.20 5.62 3.34
C GLN A 458 -25.70 5.82 3.14
N ALA A 459 -26.23 5.44 1.97
CA ALA A 459 -27.66 5.56 1.69
C ALA A 459 -28.52 4.72 2.65
N ALA A 460 -28.08 3.50 2.99
CA ALA A 460 -28.76 2.62 3.94
C ALA A 460 -28.77 3.19 5.36
N MET A 461 -27.65 3.74 5.83
CA MET A 461 -27.55 4.36 7.15
C MET A 461 -28.35 5.67 7.26
N PHE A 462 -28.69 6.31 6.13
CA PHE A 462 -29.66 7.40 6.06
C PHE A 462 -31.13 6.93 6.10
N GLY A 463 -31.38 5.62 6.18
CA GLY A 463 -32.71 5.04 6.26
C GLY A 463 -33.44 4.93 4.92
N LEU A 464 -32.71 4.99 3.80
CA LEU A 464 -33.33 4.91 2.47
C LEU A 464 -33.67 3.45 2.09
N PRO A 465 -34.84 3.20 1.49
CA PRO A 465 -35.20 1.86 1.01
C PRO A 465 -34.36 1.46 -0.21
N PRO A 466 -34.20 0.15 -0.49
CA PRO A 466 -33.37 -0.35 -1.60
C PRO A 466 -33.61 0.34 -2.95
N SER A 467 -34.87 0.61 -3.30
CA SER A 467 -35.25 1.29 -4.56
C SER A 467 -34.70 2.73 -4.67
N MET A 468 -34.46 3.39 -3.54
CA MET A 468 -33.86 4.74 -3.51
C MET A 468 -32.35 4.73 -3.35
N ARG A 469 -31.74 3.60 -2.94
CA ARG A 469 -30.28 3.46 -2.80
C ARG A 469 -29.62 3.02 -4.09
N ALA A 470 -30.29 2.15 -4.85
CA ALA A 470 -29.79 1.63 -6.11
C ALA A 470 -29.41 2.75 -7.08
N GLN A 471 -28.27 2.55 -7.77
CA GLN A 471 -27.74 3.44 -8.79
C GLN A 471 -27.30 2.57 -9.98
N PRO A 472 -27.94 2.70 -11.16
CA PRO A 472 -27.57 1.95 -12.38
C PRO A 472 -26.10 2.07 -12.76
N LEU A 473 -25.45 3.17 -12.34
CA LEU A 473 -24.01 3.35 -12.44
C LEU A 473 -23.21 2.13 -11.92
N PHE A 474 -23.56 1.64 -10.71
CA PHE A 474 -22.83 0.55 -10.06
C PHE A 474 -23.39 -0.84 -10.38
N THR A 475 -24.64 -0.94 -10.81
CA THR A 475 -25.30 -2.24 -11.06
C THR A 475 -25.38 -2.62 -12.54
N GLU A 476 -25.23 -1.66 -13.45
CA GLU A 476 -25.38 -1.87 -14.90
C GLU A 476 -24.20 -1.29 -15.69
N GLN A 477 -23.92 0.01 -15.57
CA GLN A 477 -22.93 0.70 -16.43
C GLN A 477 -21.51 0.21 -16.18
N LEU A 478 -20.97 0.37 -14.97
CA LEU A 478 -19.62 -0.07 -14.63
C LEU A 478 -19.40 -1.57 -14.85
N PRO A 479 -20.29 -2.50 -14.43
CA PRO A 479 -20.09 -3.91 -14.72
C PRO A 479 -20.07 -4.22 -16.22
N ALA A 480 -20.86 -3.53 -17.05
CA ALA A 480 -20.82 -3.71 -18.51
C ALA A 480 -19.48 -3.25 -19.12
N ILE A 481 -18.93 -2.14 -18.64
CA ILE A 481 -17.59 -1.67 -19.05
C ILE A 481 -16.53 -2.68 -18.62
N VAL A 482 -16.57 -3.16 -17.36
CA VAL A 482 -15.62 -4.15 -16.84
C VAL A 482 -15.68 -5.45 -17.63
N ALA A 483 -16.87 -5.96 -17.94
CA ALA A 483 -17.04 -7.18 -18.74
C ALA A 483 -16.45 -7.04 -20.16
N ARG A 484 -16.50 -5.82 -20.74
CA ARG A 484 -15.93 -5.54 -22.07
C ARG A 484 -14.42 -5.36 -22.02
N GLU A 485 -13.90 -4.65 -21.03
CA GLU A 485 -12.49 -4.22 -21.01
C GLU A 485 -11.57 -5.13 -20.19
N ARG A 486 -12.08 -5.80 -19.15
CA ARG A 486 -11.33 -6.58 -18.14
C ARG A 486 -12.16 -7.73 -17.56
N SER A 487 -12.64 -8.64 -18.42
CA SER A 487 -13.40 -9.82 -18.01
C SER A 487 -12.60 -10.80 -17.12
N ASP A 488 -11.28 -10.63 -17.04
CA ASP A 488 -10.36 -11.37 -16.18
C ASP A 488 -10.40 -10.93 -14.70
N VAL A 489 -11.05 -9.80 -14.41
CA VAL A 489 -11.11 -9.20 -13.07
C VAL A 489 -12.54 -9.26 -12.52
N LEU A 490 -12.66 -9.55 -11.22
CA LEU A 490 -13.94 -9.65 -10.55
C LEU A 490 -14.56 -8.27 -10.34
N TYR A 491 -15.87 -8.14 -10.52
CA TYR A 491 -16.60 -6.91 -10.25
C TYR A 491 -17.49 -7.02 -9.00
N VAL A 492 -17.40 -6.03 -8.12
CA VAL A 492 -18.25 -5.84 -6.94
C VAL A 492 -18.95 -4.49 -7.07
N ALA A 493 -20.27 -4.44 -6.86
CA ALA A 493 -21.01 -3.18 -7.02
C ALA A 493 -20.60 -2.10 -6.00
N ASN A 494 -20.46 -2.47 -4.72
CA ASN A 494 -20.08 -1.57 -3.64
C ASN A 494 -19.26 -2.29 -2.56
N SER A 495 -18.39 -1.55 -1.86
CA SER A 495 -17.76 -1.99 -0.62
C SER A 495 -18.30 -1.12 0.52
N PRO A 496 -19.12 -1.65 1.44
CA PRO A 496 -19.56 -3.04 1.54
C PRO A 496 -20.80 -3.34 0.66
N SER A 497 -21.11 -4.63 0.48
CA SER A 497 -22.30 -5.09 -0.27
C SER A 497 -22.70 -6.52 0.06
N GLY A 498 -23.98 -6.84 -0.18
CA GLY A 498 -24.59 -8.13 0.13
C GLY A 498 -25.62 -8.02 1.25
N GLY A 499 -26.37 -9.10 1.45
CA GLY A 499 -27.37 -9.24 2.50
C GLY A 499 -28.50 -8.21 2.54
N VAL A 500 -29.25 -8.24 3.64
CA VAL A 500 -30.39 -7.33 3.88
C VAL A 500 -29.93 -5.88 4.00
N TRP A 501 -28.81 -5.68 4.72
CA TRP A 501 -28.11 -4.41 4.82
C TRP A 501 -26.76 -4.56 4.16
N PRO A 502 -26.30 -3.57 3.38
CA PRO A 502 -25.02 -3.67 2.67
C PRO A 502 -23.82 -3.85 3.60
N PHE A 503 -23.96 -3.55 4.90
CA PHE A 503 -22.94 -3.69 5.93
C PHE A 503 -23.16 -4.92 6.85
N SER A 504 -24.10 -5.82 6.52
CA SER A 504 -24.25 -7.10 7.24
C SER A 504 -22.91 -7.85 7.25
N THR A 505 -22.53 -8.43 8.39
CA THR A 505 -21.21 -9.07 8.53
C THR A 505 -21.17 -10.49 7.98
N ASN A 506 -22.28 -11.21 8.09
CA ASN A 506 -22.40 -12.63 7.79
C ASN A 506 -22.75 -12.96 6.33
N GLU A 507 -22.82 -11.96 5.45
CA GLU A 507 -23.18 -12.09 4.03
C GLU A 507 -22.32 -11.14 3.19
N GLY A 508 -21.71 -11.65 2.11
CA GLY A 508 -20.97 -10.87 1.13
C GLY A 508 -19.74 -10.16 1.69
N ILE A 509 -19.65 -8.86 1.45
CA ILE A 509 -18.53 -7.99 1.81
C ILE A 509 -19.00 -6.98 2.84
N THR A 510 -18.26 -6.83 3.93
CA THR A 510 -18.59 -5.91 5.03
C THR A 510 -17.42 -4.99 5.37
N HIS A 511 -17.72 -3.92 6.11
CA HIS A 511 -16.72 -3.13 6.84
C HIS A 511 -16.86 -3.48 8.34
N TYR A 512 -15.95 -4.33 8.85
CA TYR A 512 -16.03 -4.86 10.21
C TYR A 512 -15.28 -3.98 11.20
N TYR A 513 -16.02 -3.13 11.91
CA TYR A 513 -15.49 -2.28 12.98
C TYR A 513 -15.99 -2.69 14.38
N GLY A 514 -16.45 -3.94 14.53
CA GLY A 514 -16.90 -4.51 15.81
C GLY A 514 -15.82 -4.42 16.87
N VAL A 515 -14.77 -5.23 16.73
CA VAL A 515 -13.51 -4.99 17.45
C VAL A 515 -12.82 -3.78 16.83
N GLY A 516 -12.49 -2.78 17.66
CA GLY A 516 -12.11 -1.44 17.19
C GLY A 516 -13.21 -0.43 17.48
N ALA A 517 -13.68 0.30 16.47
CA ALA A 517 -14.56 1.47 16.65
C ALA A 517 -15.81 1.23 17.50
N TYR A 518 -16.42 0.04 17.42
CA TYR A 518 -17.63 -0.30 18.18
C TYR A 518 -17.36 -0.99 19.53
N GLN A 519 -16.10 -1.07 19.95
CA GLN A 519 -15.66 -1.55 21.27
C GLN A 519 -16.26 -2.92 21.64
N ARG A 520 -16.44 -3.80 20.65
CA ARG A 520 -16.95 -5.16 20.89
C ARG A 520 -15.85 -6.04 21.49
N PRO A 521 -16.19 -7.01 22.37
CA PRO A 521 -15.22 -7.98 22.87
C PRO A 521 -14.74 -8.93 21.76
N LEU A 522 -13.61 -9.61 21.97
CA LEU A 522 -13.02 -10.54 20.98
C LEU A 522 -13.97 -11.67 20.54
N ASP A 523 -14.85 -12.15 21.41
CA ASP A 523 -15.89 -13.15 21.06
C ASP A 523 -16.79 -12.71 19.89
N ASP A 524 -16.91 -11.40 19.66
CA ASP A 524 -17.69 -10.85 18.56
C ASP A 524 -17.08 -11.19 17.18
N VAL A 525 -15.76 -11.39 17.10
CA VAL A 525 -15.07 -11.80 15.86
C VAL A 525 -15.64 -13.12 15.34
N ARG A 526 -15.94 -14.04 16.26
CA ARG A 526 -16.56 -15.33 15.95
C ARG A 526 -18.07 -15.21 15.75
N ARG A 527 -18.76 -14.43 16.60
CA ARG A 527 -20.23 -14.25 16.56
C ARG A 527 -20.71 -13.55 15.30
N SER A 528 -19.92 -12.61 14.76
CA SER A 528 -20.27 -11.82 13.58
C SER A 528 -20.24 -12.63 12.28
N GLN A 529 -19.59 -13.81 12.28
CA GLN A 529 -19.49 -14.71 11.14
C GLN A 529 -19.05 -14.02 9.85
N VAL A 530 -18.08 -13.09 9.96
CA VAL A 530 -17.59 -12.30 8.83
C VAL A 530 -17.29 -13.18 7.63
N ARG A 531 -17.78 -12.78 6.44
CA ARG A 531 -17.48 -13.44 5.16
C ARG A 531 -16.27 -12.82 4.49
N PHE A 532 -16.25 -11.50 4.33
CA PHE A 532 -15.07 -10.76 3.92
C PHE A 532 -15.11 -9.34 4.48
N ALA A 533 -14.07 -8.90 5.17
CA ALA A 533 -13.97 -7.54 5.69
C ALA A 533 -13.10 -6.66 4.77
N ALA A 534 -13.70 -5.90 3.86
CA ALA A 534 -12.97 -5.00 2.97
C ALA A 534 -12.41 -3.76 3.67
N GLU A 535 -12.88 -3.51 4.90
CA GLU A 535 -12.26 -2.64 5.91
C GLU A 535 -12.45 -3.27 7.29
N CYS A 536 -11.46 -3.16 8.17
CA CYS A 536 -11.57 -3.60 9.57
C CYS A 536 -10.56 -2.95 10.51
N LEU A 537 -10.76 -3.17 11.81
CA LEU A 537 -9.77 -2.91 12.87
C LEU A 537 -9.19 -1.48 12.86
N ALA A 538 -10.07 -0.48 12.80
CA ALA A 538 -9.67 0.90 12.97
C ALA A 538 -9.30 1.18 14.45
N PHE A 539 -8.04 1.57 14.69
CA PHE A 539 -7.50 1.97 15.98
C PHE A 539 -6.63 3.22 15.85
N ALA A 540 -6.46 3.97 16.95
CA ALA A 540 -5.42 4.99 17.02
C ALA A 540 -4.07 4.29 17.30
N ASN A 541 -3.35 3.96 16.23
CA ASN A 541 -2.09 3.23 16.30
C ASN A 541 -0.96 4.19 16.69
N VAL A 542 -0.43 4.03 17.90
CA VAL A 542 0.65 4.88 18.41
C VAL A 542 1.95 4.60 17.63
N PRO A 543 2.59 5.62 17.03
CA PRO A 543 3.85 5.43 16.31
C PRO A 543 5.00 5.17 17.27
N ASP A 544 6.14 4.75 16.74
CA ASP A 544 7.34 4.47 17.55
C ASP A 544 7.90 5.74 18.22
N ASP A 545 8.68 5.56 19.29
CA ASP A 545 9.27 6.64 20.08
C ASP A 545 10.07 7.61 19.20
N ALA A 546 10.86 7.10 18.26
CA ALA A 546 11.68 7.95 17.40
C ALA A 546 10.85 8.81 16.43
N THR A 547 9.67 8.35 16.00
CA THR A 547 8.72 9.17 15.22
C THR A 547 8.08 10.25 16.10
N LEU A 548 7.67 9.91 17.33
CA LEU A 548 7.10 10.88 18.27
C LEU A 548 8.09 12.01 18.56
N HIS A 549 9.32 11.65 18.93
CA HIS A 549 10.37 12.65 19.24
C HIS A 549 10.75 13.47 18.01
N GLY A 550 10.90 12.84 16.83
CA GLY A 550 11.33 13.54 15.61
C GLY A 550 10.27 14.44 15.00
N ALA A 551 9.00 13.99 14.95
CA ALA A 551 7.95 14.69 14.22
C ALA A 551 7.05 15.57 15.11
N LEU A 552 6.83 15.19 16.36
CA LEU A 552 5.98 15.94 17.29
C LEU A 552 6.78 16.67 18.38
N GLY A 553 8.03 16.26 18.60
CA GLY A 553 8.88 16.76 19.69
C GLY A 553 8.43 16.21 21.04
N THR A 554 8.81 16.87 22.12
CA THR A 554 8.30 16.56 23.46
C THR A 554 6.86 17.05 23.56
N ILE A 555 5.90 16.14 23.38
CA ILE A 555 4.47 16.41 23.50
C ILE A 555 3.86 15.65 24.68
N HIS A 556 2.99 16.33 25.42
CA HIS A 556 2.10 15.67 26.35
C HIS A 556 0.89 15.09 25.58
N LEU A 557 0.32 13.99 26.07
CA LEU A 557 -0.76 13.27 25.37
C LEU A 557 -2.10 14.04 25.29
N HIS A 558 -2.20 15.18 25.97
CA HIS A 558 -3.33 16.12 25.86
C HIS A 558 -2.99 17.36 25.02
N ASP A 559 -1.79 17.44 24.45
CA ASP A 559 -1.41 18.51 23.54
C ASP A 559 -2.38 18.50 22.33
N PRO A 560 -2.95 19.66 21.93
CA PRO A 560 -3.82 19.75 20.77
C PRO A 560 -3.22 19.14 19.50
N ARG A 561 -1.89 19.12 19.35
CA ARG A 561 -1.20 18.49 18.21
C ARG A 561 -1.34 16.97 18.21
N TRP A 562 -1.35 16.33 19.38
CA TRP A 562 -1.64 14.89 19.49
C TRP A 562 -3.07 14.60 19.04
N LYS A 563 -4.03 15.30 19.66
CA LYS A 563 -5.46 15.13 19.35
C LYS A 563 -5.82 15.53 17.93
N ALA A 564 -5.08 16.47 17.34
CA ALA A 564 -5.21 16.80 15.94
C ALA A 564 -4.94 15.57 15.08
N ALA A 565 -3.92 14.76 15.40
CA ALA A 565 -3.53 13.56 14.66
C ALA A 565 -4.42 12.33 14.91
N VAL A 566 -5.03 12.24 16.10
CA VAL A 566 -5.94 11.15 16.47
C VAL A 566 -7.21 11.23 15.60
N PRO A 567 -7.60 10.12 14.96
CA PRO A 567 -8.78 10.11 14.13
C PRO A 567 -10.09 10.23 14.91
N ARG A 568 -11.12 10.79 14.28
CA ARG A 568 -12.46 10.88 14.85
C ARG A 568 -13.54 11.06 13.78
N ASP A 569 -14.72 10.54 14.06
CA ASP A 569 -15.88 10.73 13.19
C ASP A 569 -16.54 12.10 13.42
N PRO A 570 -17.04 12.77 12.35
CA PRO A 570 -17.74 14.03 12.47
C PRO A 570 -18.97 13.94 13.38
N GLY A 571 -18.93 14.67 14.50
CA GLY A 571 -20.00 14.72 15.49
C GLY A 571 -19.94 13.63 16.57
N ALA A 572 -18.94 12.75 16.57
CA ALA A 572 -18.72 11.80 17.64
C ALA A 572 -18.20 12.49 18.92
N GLY A 573 -18.76 12.10 20.07
CA GLY A 573 -18.29 12.53 21.40
C GLY A 573 -17.04 11.81 21.90
N TRP A 574 -16.49 10.91 21.08
CA TRP A 574 -15.32 10.07 21.34
C TRP A 574 -14.34 10.17 20.17
N ASP A 575 -13.11 9.71 20.37
CA ASP A 575 -12.10 9.53 19.32
C ASP A 575 -11.42 8.15 19.42
N PHE A 576 -10.52 7.84 18.49
CA PHE A 576 -9.88 6.53 18.45
C PHE A 576 -8.84 6.29 19.57
N ASP A 577 -8.44 7.30 20.35
CA ASP A 577 -7.73 7.05 21.61
C ASP A 577 -8.69 6.43 22.63
N ASP A 578 -9.93 6.92 22.73
CA ASP A 578 -10.93 6.37 23.66
C ASP A 578 -11.23 4.89 23.33
N VAL A 579 -11.22 4.55 22.04
CA VAL A 579 -11.32 3.17 21.55
C VAL A 579 -10.14 2.34 22.03
N ARG A 580 -8.90 2.81 21.86
CA ARG A 580 -7.71 2.09 22.36
C ARG A 580 -7.72 1.94 23.88
N ASP A 581 -8.06 3.01 24.59
CA ASP A 581 -8.11 3.07 26.05
C ASP A 581 -9.16 2.09 26.61
N HIS A 582 -10.29 1.89 25.93
CA HIS A 582 -11.26 0.84 26.27
C HIS A 582 -10.62 -0.56 26.31
N TYR A 583 -9.79 -0.90 25.32
CA TYR A 583 -9.12 -2.21 25.29
C TYR A 583 -7.96 -2.32 26.29
N LEU A 584 -7.26 -1.22 26.58
CA LEU A 584 -6.30 -1.18 27.69
C LEU A 584 -6.99 -1.51 29.02
N GLN A 585 -8.16 -0.94 29.27
CA GLN A 585 -8.89 -1.19 30.50
C GLN A 585 -9.42 -2.63 30.56
N THR A 586 -10.07 -3.10 29.49
CA THR A 586 -10.77 -4.39 29.48
C THR A 586 -9.83 -5.59 29.37
N LEU A 587 -8.74 -5.50 28.60
CA LEU A 587 -7.79 -6.62 28.42
C LEU A 587 -6.62 -6.57 29.41
N TYR A 588 -6.07 -5.38 29.67
CA TYR A 588 -4.86 -5.22 30.49
C TYR A 588 -5.15 -4.83 31.93
N GLY A 589 -6.39 -4.45 32.26
CA GLY A 589 -6.81 -4.12 33.62
C GLY A 589 -6.14 -2.87 34.17
N VAL A 590 -5.76 -1.93 33.30
CA VAL A 590 -5.15 -0.64 33.68
C VAL A 590 -6.17 0.48 33.55
N GLU A 591 -6.02 1.54 34.36
CA GLU A 591 -6.82 2.76 34.23
C GLU A 591 -6.07 3.76 33.33
N PRO A 592 -6.43 3.90 32.03
CA PRO A 592 -5.59 4.58 31.05
C PRO A 592 -5.40 6.07 31.36
N ALA A 593 -6.45 6.74 31.83
CA ALA A 593 -6.40 8.13 32.24
C ALA A 593 -5.36 8.36 33.34
N ARG A 594 -5.37 7.53 34.39
CA ARG A 594 -4.42 7.61 35.50
C ARG A 594 -3.00 7.28 35.05
N LEU A 595 -2.85 6.20 34.26
CA LEU A 595 -1.55 5.75 33.76
C LEU A 595 -0.88 6.81 32.89
N ARG A 596 -1.65 7.53 32.06
CA ARG A 596 -1.16 8.62 31.22
C ARG A 596 -0.48 9.75 32.02
N TYR A 597 -0.93 10.01 33.25
CA TYR A 597 -0.33 11.01 34.14
C TYR A 597 0.82 10.46 34.99
N GLU A 598 0.66 9.25 35.53
CA GLU A 598 1.64 8.67 36.47
C GLU A 598 2.86 8.08 35.77
N ASP A 599 2.67 7.47 34.59
CA ASP A 599 3.73 6.78 33.83
C ASP A 599 3.41 6.82 32.32
N PRO A 600 3.69 7.95 31.64
CA PRO A 600 3.36 8.13 30.22
C PRO A 600 4.14 7.20 29.29
N GLU A 601 5.36 6.78 29.65
CA GLU A 601 6.15 5.82 28.86
C GLU A 601 5.46 4.44 28.88
N ARG A 602 5.03 3.98 30.07
CA ARG A 602 4.26 2.74 30.19
C ARG A 602 2.91 2.82 29.50
N TYR A 603 2.24 3.98 29.54
CA TYR A 603 1.00 4.18 28.79
C TYR A 603 1.21 3.95 27.28
N LEU A 604 2.27 4.50 26.70
CA LEU A 604 2.60 4.33 25.28
C LEU A 604 2.98 2.89 24.95
N ASP A 605 3.80 2.24 25.78
CA ASP A 605 4.21 0.84 25.57
C ASP A 605 3.00 -0.11 25.61
N LEU A 606 2.10 0.06 26.59
CA LEU A 606 0.88 -0.74 26.66
C LEU A 606 -0.09 -0.42 25.51
N SER A 607 -0.20 0.85 25.12
CA SER A 607 -1.02 1.29 23.97
C SER A 607 -0.59 0.62 22.67
N ARG A 608 0.72 0.46 22.46
CA ARG A 608 1.27 -0.24 21.30
C ARG A 608 1.07 -1.75 21.40
N ALA A 609 1.28 -2.34 22.58
CA ALA A 609 1.12 -3.77 22.82
C ALA A 609 -0.33 -4.25 22.65
N VAL A 610 -1.31 -3.53 23.21
CA VAL A 610 -2.71 -3.98 23.15
C VAL A 610 -3.25 -4.02 21.72
N VAL A 611 -2.85 -3.06 20.89
CA VAL A 611 -3.24 -3.05 19.47
C VAL A 611 -2.53 -4.17 18.71
N ALA A 612 -1.24 -4.41 18.96
CA ALA A 612 -0.53 -5.54 18.36
C ALA A 612 -1.21 -6.88 18.73
N GLU A 613 -1.63 -7.05 19.98
CA GLU A 613 -2.35 -8.24 20.46
C GLU A 613 -3.71 -8.40 19.75
N LEU A 614 -4.53 -7.34 19.71
CA LEU A 614 -5.83 -7.36 19.05
C LEU A 614 -5.75 -7.69 17.56
N MET A 615 -4.76 -7.11 16.86
CA MET A 615 -4.52 -7.40 15.45
C MET A 615 -4.20 -8.88 15.22
N GLY A 616 -3.31 -9.44 16.04
CA GLY A 616 -2.94 -10.86 15.98
C GLY A 616 -4.13 -11.78 16.27
N ASP A 617 -4.87 -11.50 17.35
CA ASP A 617 -5.99 -12.32 17.81
C ASP A 617 -7.16 -12.37 16.83
N VAL A 618 -7.55 -11.21 16.28
CA VAL A 618 -8.67 -11.15 15.32
C VAL A 618 -8.33 -11.93 14.06
N PHE A 619 -7.12 -11.77 13.51
CA PHE A 619 -6.71 -12.51 12.32
C PHE A 619 -6.47 -14.00 12.61
N ALA A 620 -6.01 -14.37 13.81
CA ALA A 620 -5.95 -15.77 14.24
C ALA A 620 -7.34 -16.41 14.25
N GLU A 621 -8.34 -15.72 14.81
CA GLU A 621 -9.74 -16.19 14.79
C GLU A 621 -10.27 -16.32 13.35
N TRP A 622 -10.04 -15.33 12.48
CA TRP A 622 -10.53 -15.41 11.09
C TRP A 622 -9.82 -16.45 10.23
N ARG A 623 -8.55 -16.77 10.50
CA ARG A 623 -7.77 -17.78 9.77
C ARG A 623 -7.91 -19.20 10.35
N ARG A 624 -8.59 -19.37 11.49
CA ARG A 624 -8.74 -20.69 12.14
C ARG A 624 -9.52 -21.68 11.27
N ALA A 625 -9.32 -22.97 11.52
CA ALA A 625 -10.13 -24.01 10.87
C ALA A 625 -11.62 -23.86 11.20
N GLY A 626 -12.48 -23.87 10.16
CA GLY A 626 -13.92 -23.71 10.32
C GLY A 626 -14.41 -22.25 10.40
N SER A 627 -13.52 -21.28 10.24
CA SER A 627 -13.92 -19.90 9.98
C SER A 627 -14.64 -19.77 8.63
N THR A 628 -15.59 -18.83 8.55
CA THR A 628 -16.30 -18.47 7.31
C THR A 628 -15.66 -17.30 6.57
N CYS A 629 -14.61 -16.70 7.15
CA CYS A 629 -13.97 -15.51 6.63
C CYS A 629 -12.98 -15.86 5.52
N GLY A 630 -13.21 -15.34 4.31
CA GLY A 630 -12.34 -15.46 3.14
C GLY A 630 -11.31 -14.35 3.01
N GLY A 631 -11.36 -13.32 3.86
CA GLY A 631 -10.35 -12.26 3.89
C GLY A 631 -10.73 -11.03 4.71
N ALA A 632 -9.70 -10.26 5.06
CA ALA A 632 -9.82 -9.02 5.82
C ALA A 632 -8.70 -8.02 5.48
N LEU A 633 -9.08 -6.75 5.31
CA LEU A 633 -8.19 -5.64 5.00
C LEU A 633 -8.29 -4.56 6.07
N VAL A 634 -7.18 -4.28 6.75
CA VAL A 634 -7.13 -3.32 7.86
C VAL A 634 -7.21 -1.87 7.36
N TRP A 635 -8.02 -1.04 8.03
CA TRP A 635 -8.04 0.40 7.85
C TRP A 635 -7.01 1.05 8.81
N GLN A 636 -5.85 1.50 8.34
CA GLN A 636 -5.35 1.60 6.95
C GLN A 636 -3.83 1.37 6.88
N LEU A 637 -3.24 1.29 5.69
CA LEU A 637 -1.83 0.93 5.54
C LEU A 637 -0.88 2.00 6.11
N GLN A 638 -1.01 3.26 5.66
CA GLN A 638 -0.08 4.34 6.04
C GLN A 638 -0.84 5.60 6.48
N ASP A 639 -0.32 6.26 7.51
CA ASP A 639 -0.80 7.58 7.94
C ASP A 639 -0.45 8.70 6.96
N LEU A 640 -1.36 9.67 6.84
CA LEU A 640 -1.16 10.88 6.03
C LEU A 640 -0.55 12.05 6.82
N ARG A 641 -0.34 11.89 8.13
CA ARG A 641 0.28 12.88 9.02
C ARG A 641 0.90 12.21 10.24
N PRO A 642 1.96 12.78 10.84
CA PRO A 642 2.55 12.21 12.04
C PRO A 642 1.59 12.19 13.24
N GLY A 643 1.54 11.06 13.96
CA GLY A 643 0.79 10.90 15.20
C GLY A 643 0.08 9.54 15.31
N ALA A 644 -0.86 9.43 16.26
CA ALA A 644 -1.60 8.18 16.51
C ALA A 644 -2.78 7.99 15.54
N GLY A 645 -2.50 7.99 14.23
CA GLY A 645 -3.47 7.73 13.18
C GLY A 645 -3.80 6.24 13.01
N TRP A 646 -4.68 5.91 12.06
CA TRP A 646 -5.09 4.53 11.73
C TRP A 646 -4.01 3.70 11.02
N GLY A 647 -2.94 4.33 10.54
CA GLY A 647 -1.89 3.68 9.75
C GLY A 647 -1.19 2.58 10.52
N LEU A 648 -0.97 1.43 9.86
CA LEU A 648 -0.04 0.38 10.29
C LEU A 648 1.43 0.83 10.14
N ILE A 649 1.65 1.74 9.19
CA ILE A 649 2.89 2.47 8.94
C ILE A 649 2.61 3.93 9.30
N ASP A 650 3.53 4.59 10.00
CA ASP A 650 3.40 6.01 10.28
C ASP A 650 3.69 6.88 9.05
N ALA A 651 3.41 8.18 9.15
CA ALA A 651 3.58 9.11 8.05
C ALA A 651 5.05 9.27 7.59
N THR A 652 6.03 8.74 8.34
CA THR A 652 7.45 8.78 8.00
C THR A 652 7.93 7.51 7.30
N GLY A 653 7.02 6.53 7.11
CA GLY A 653 7.33 5.23 6.52
C GLY A 653 7.74 4.17 7.55
N ARG A 654 7.70 4.45 8.86
CA ARG A 654 8.13 3.46 9.86
C ARG A 654 6.98 2.53 10.27
N PRO A 655 7.23 1.21 10.38
CA PRO A 655 6.22 0.26 10.81
C PRO A 655 5.86 0.49 12.29
N LYS A 656 4.57 0.42 12.62
CA LYS A 656 4.09 0.49 14.01
C LYS A 656 3.88 -0.91 14.60
N SER A 657 3.64 -0.98 15.91
CA SER A 657 3.36 -2.24 16.61
C SER A 657 2.20 -3.03 16.01
N ALA A 658 1.17 -2.34 15.51
CA ALA A 658 0.03 -2.95 14.84
C ALA A 658 0.44 -3.80 13.63
N LEU A 659 1.39 -3.32 12.81
CA LEU A 659 1.92 -4.09 11.69
C LEU A 659 2.66 -5.35 12.16
N GLN A 660 3.42 -5.25 13.25
CA GLN A 660 4.18 -6.37 13.82
C GLN A 660 3.24 -7.44 14.41
N GLY A 661 2.14 -7.02 15.05
CA GLY A 661 1.09 -7.92 15.53
C GLY A 661 0.42 -8.68 14.38
N LEU A 662 0.06 -7.98 13.30
CA LEU A 662 -0.44 -8.62 12.08
C LEU A 662 0.61 -9.58 11.49
N ALA A 663 1.86 -9.15 11.35
CA ALA A 663 2.91 -9.96 10.73
C ALA A 663 3.05 -11.33 11.38
N GLN A 664 2.81 -11.47 12.70
CA GLN A 664 2.80 -12.76 13.40
C GLN A 664 1.64 -13.67 12.97
N ALA A 665 0.47 -13.09 12.69
CA ALA A 665 -0.73 -13.81 12.30
C ALA A 665 -0.94 -13.94 10.78
N LEU A 666 -0.12 -13.30 9.94
CA LEU A 666 -0.28 -13.25 8.48
C LEU A 666 0.75 -14.12 7.70
N GLN A 667 1.64 -14.83 8.39
CA GLN A 667 2.64 -15.66 7.70
C GLN A 667 2.00 -16.85 6.94
N PRO A 668 2.61 -17.32 5.83
CA PRO A 668 2.14 -18.49 5.08
C PRO A 668 2.20 -19.82 5.84
N ILE A 669 3.19 -19.96 6.72
CA ILE A 669 3.21 -20.99 7.77
C ILE A 669 2.81 -20.31 9.07
N GLN A 670 1.71 -20.76 9.66
CA GLN A 670 1.18 -20.14 10.88
C GLN A 670 0.81 -21.21 11.89
N ALA A 671 1.08 -20.91 13.16
CA ALA A 671 0.45 -21.54 14.30
C ALA A 671 -0.40 -20.48 15.01
N SER A 672 -1.59 -20.85 15.46
CA SER A 672 -2.43 -19.99 16.31
C SER A 672 -3.14 -20.84 17.37
N ILE A 673 -3.54 -20.19 18.46
CA ILE A 673 -4.25 -20.83 19.58
C ILE A 673 -5.58 -20.10 19.76
N THR A 674 -6.69 -20.85 19.81
CA THR A 674 -8.01 -20.31 20.14
C THR A 674 -8.51 -20.89 21.45
N ASP A 675 -9.22 -20.05 22.22
CA ASP A 675 -9.90 -20.47 23.45
C ASP A 675 -11.28 -21.04 23.10
N GLU A 676 -11.50 -22.33 23.39
CA GLU A 676 -12.74 -23.05 23.14
C GLU A 676 -13.55 -23.27 24.42
N GLY A 677 -13.31 -22.44 25.44
CA GLY A 677 -13.99 -22.44 26.73
C GLY A 677 -13.72 -23.72 27.51
N LEU A 678 -14.79 -24.47 27.81
CA LEU A 678 -14.70 -25.75 28.54
C LEU A 678 -14.01 -26.85 27.73
N ASN A 679 -13.85 -26.68 26.41
CA ASN A 679 -13.09 -27.62 25.59
C ASN A 679 -11.57 -27.39 25.65
N GLY A 680 -11.12 -26.35 26.39
CA GLY A 680 -9.72 -25.97 26.49
C GLY A 680 -9.26 -25.15 25.28
N LEU A 681 -8.03 -25.41 24.82
CA LEU A 681 -7.43 -24.69 23.69
C LEU A 681 -7.41 -25.58 22.43
N ASP A 682 -7.70 -24.96 21.28
CA ASP A 682 -7.43 -25.54 19.96
C ASP A 682 -6.20 -24.85 19.35
N ILE A 683 -5.33 -25.65 18.72
CA ILE A 683 -4.14 -25.21 17.99
C ILE A 683 -4.45 -25.36 16.50
N HIS A 684 -4.36 -24.26 15.75
CA HIS A 684 -4.56 -24.27 14.30
C HIS A 684 -3.21 -24.09 13.61
N LEU A 685 -2.87 -25.03 12.73
CA LEU A 685 -1.65 -25.05 11.95
C LEU A 685 -2.00 -24.85 10.48
N LEU A 686 -1.45 -23.81 9.86
CA LEU A 686 -1.71 -23.48 8.46
C LEU A 686 -0.42 -23.66 7.64
N ASN A 687 -0.57 -24.23 6.45
CA ASN A 687 0.44 -24.24 5.42
C ASN A 687 -0.17 -23.79 4.10
N GLU A 688 0.04 -22.52 3.74
CA GLU A 688 -0.48 -21.96 2.49
C GLU A 688 0.48 -22.10 1.31
N ARG A 689 1.68 -22.64 1.54
CA ARG A 689 2.68 -22.85 0.50
C ARG A 689 2.34 -24.08 -0.35
N ALA A 690 2.94 -24.15 -1.54
CA ALA A 690 2.82 -25.28 -2.45
C ALA A 690 3.58 -26.53 -1.99
N GLN A 691 4.51 -26.41 -1.04
CA GLN A 691 5.29 -27.52 -0.51
C GLN A 691 4.69 -28.06 0.79
N PRO A 692 4.69 -29.39 1.02
CA PRO A 692 4.32 -29.95 2.31
C PRO A 692 5.32 -29.56 3.40
N LEU A 693 4.88 -29.55 4.65
CA LEU A 693 5.72 -29.29 5.82
C LEU A 693 5.60 -30.45 6.81
N ARG A 694 6.73 -31.10 7.10
CA ARG A 694 6.87 -32.03 8.22
C ARG A 694 7.52 -31.31 9.39
N ALA A 695 6.83 -31.30 10.52
CA ALA A 695 7.23 -30.51 11.68
C ALA A 695 6.95 -31.24 13.00
N GLN A 696 7.66 -30.82 14.04
CA GLN A 696 7.36 -31.12 15.43
C GLN A 696 6.57 -29.97 16.04
N LEU A 697 5.40 -30.26 16.58
CA LEU A 697 4.65 -29.35 17.43
C LEU A 697 5.03 -29.60 18.89
N GLU A 698 5.58 -28.59 19.55
CA GLU A 698 5.85 -28.58 20.99
C GLU A 698 4.83 -27.67 21.68
N LEU A 699 4.12 -28.19 22.69
CA LEU A 699 3.21 -27.43 23.54
C LEU A 699 3.80 -27.34 24.95
N VAL A 700 3.88 -26.15 25.52
CA VAL A 700 4.44 -25.93 26.86
C VAL A 700 3.59 -24.94 27.65
N CYS A 701 3.20 -25.31 28.87
CA CYS A 701 2.54 -24.42 29.83
C CYS A 701 3.53 -24.03 30.91
N LEU A 702 3.72 -22.73 31.12
CA LEU A 702 4.69 -22.18 32.07
C LEU A 702 3.98 -21.45 33.21
N ARG A 703 4.33 -21.81 34.45
CA ARG A 703 4.02 -21.04 35.66
C ARG A 703 5.19 -20.10 35.98
N ASP A 704 4.88 -18.90 36.45
CA ASP A 704 5.82 -17.81 36.70
C ASP A 704 6.72 -17.51 35.49
N GLY A 705 6.17 -17.73 34.29
CA GLY A 705 6.86 -17.59 33.01
C GLY A 705 8.11 -18.46 32.82
N SER A 706 8.37 -19.45 33.68
CA SER A 706 9.64 -20.21 33.65
C SER A 706 9.50 -21.68 34.06
N VAL A 707 8.62 -21.99 35.00
CA VAL A 707 8.43 -23.36 35.50
C VAL A 707 7.48 -24.11 34.57
N LYS A 708 7.99 -25.10 33.85
CA LYS A 708 7.17 -26.00 33.03
C LYS A 708 6.27 -26.86 33.92
N VAL A 709 4.95 -26.67 33.80
CA VAL A 709 3.95 -27.44 34.56
C VAL A 709 3.18 -28.44 33.70
N ALA A 710 3.15 -28.24 32.39
CA ALA A 710 2.66 -29.20 31.42
C ALA A 710 3.45 -29.07 30.12
N SER A 711 3.62 -30.17 29.41
CA SER A 711 4.19 -30.14 28.06
C SER A 711 3.78 -31.36 27.24
N ALA A 712 3.69 -31.16 25.93
CA ALA A 712 3.47 -32.21 24.96
C ALA A 712 4.37 -32.01 23.74
N SER A 713 4.62 -33.08 23.00
CA SER A 713 5.34 -33.03 21.74
C SER A 713 4.67 -33.99 20.76
N ARG A 714 4.38 -33.52 19.55
CA ARG A 714 3.67 -34.29 18.52
C ARG A 714 4.22 -34.01 17.14
N GLU A 715 4.45 -35.08 16.36
CA GLU A 715 4.75 -34.95 14.93
C GLU A 715 3.49 -34.54 14.16
N VAL A 716 3.66 -33.62 13.21
CA VAL A 716 2.60 -33.13 12.34
C VAL A 716 3.11 -33.05 10.90
N GLU A 717 2.23 -33.39 9.96
CA GLU A 717 2.47 -33.25 8.52
C GLU A 717 1.37 -32.38 7.93
N LEU A 718 1.74 -31.18 7.48
CA LEU A 718 0.84 -30.24 6.83
C LEU A 718 0.99 -30.39 5.32
N ALA A 719 -0.10 -30.81 4.67
CA ALA A 719 -0.16 -30.85 3.22
C ALA A 719 -0.03 -29.43 2.62
N PRO A 720 0.33 -29.30 1.32
CA PRO A 720 0.23 -28.02 0.63
C PRO A 720 -1.17 -27.41 0.76
N HIS A 721 -1.25 -26.09 0.91
CA HIS A 721 -2.50 -25.33 0.97
C HIS A 721 -3.55 -25.90 1.95
N SER A 722 -3.12 -26.27 3.15
CA SER A 722 -3.96 -26.95 4.14
C SER A 722 -4.02 -26.24 5.48
N VAL A 723 -5.08 -26.54 6.23
CA VAL A 723 -5.27 -26.16 7.62
C VAL A 723 -5.53 -27.42 8.45
N GLN A 724 -4.87 -27.52 9.60
CA GLN A 724 -5.06 -28.60 10.56
C GLN A 724 -5.42 -28.03 11.92
N ARG A 725 -6.43 -28.62 12.57
CA ARG A 725 -6.85 -28.27 13.94
C ARG A 725 -6.51 -29.41 14.89
N LEU A 726 -5.88 -29.07 16.02
CA LEU A 726 -5.46 -30.01 17.05
C LEU A 726 -5.92 -29.51 18.42
N SER A 727 -6.62 -30.34 19.19
CA SER A 727 -6.93 -30.02 20.59
C SER A 727 -5.65 -30.08 21.44
N ALA A 728 -5.41 -29.04 22.25
CA ALA A 728 -4.31 -29.01 23.20
C ALA A 728 -4.42 -30.14 24.25
N ALA A 729 -5.63 -30.45 24.68
CA ALA A 729 -5.90 -31.58 25.59
C ALA A 729 -5.55 -32.92 24.93
N ALA A 730 -5.89 -33.11 23.65
CA ALA A 730 -5.52 -34.31 22.91
C ALA A 730 -4.01 -34.41 22.68
N CYS A 731 -3.31 -33.27 22.50
CA CYS A 731 -1.85 -33.26 22.42
C CYS A 731 -1.21 -33.66 23.76
N LEU A 732 -1.76 -33.18 24.88
CA LEU A 732 -1.25 -33.48 26.21
C LEU A 732 -1.61 -34.90 26.70
N GLY A 733 -2.74 -35.46 26.26
CA GLY A 733 -3.19 -36.80 26.64
C GLY A 733 -3.77 -36.92 28.06
N GLN A 734 -3.95 -35.80 28.76
CA GLN A 734 -4.50 -35.73 30.12
C GLN A 734 -5.25 -34.41 30.34
N PHE A 735 -6.09 -34.37 31.37
CA PHE A 735 -6.79 -33.14 31.75
C PHE A 735 -5.80 -32.09 32.27
N PHE A 736 -5.93 -30.88 31.75
CA PHE A 736 -5.24 -29.69 32.22
C PHE A 736 -6.13 -28.49 31.93
N ASP A 737 -6.38 -27.63 32.92
CA ASP A 737 -7.25 -26.46 32.78
C ASP A 737 -6.48 -25.33 32.06
N PHE A 738 -6.33 -25.45 30.74
CA PHE A 738 -5.56 -24.52 29.90
C PHE A 738 -6.11 -23.09 29.94
N THR A 739 -7.43 -22.94 29.96
CA THR A 739 -8.13 -21.64 29.88
C THR A 739 -8.51 -21.10 31.24
N HIS A 740 -8.26 -21.86 32.31
CA HIS A 740 -8.75 -21.57 33.65
C HIS A 740 -10.28 -21.43 33.72
N ALA A 741 -10.99 -22.19 32.90
CA ALA A 741 -12.45 -22.14 32.80
C ALA A 741 -13.13 -22.90 33.96
N TYR A 742 -12.50 -23.96 34.48
CA TYR A 742 -13.09 -24.81 35.53
C TYR A 742 -12.89 -24.26 36.94
N ARG A 743 -11.76 -23.59 37.19
CA ARG A 743 -11.46 -22.87 38.45
C ARG A 743 -11.55 -23.74 39.72
N PHE A 744 -11.19 -25.02 39.63
CA PHE A 744 -11.14 -25.92 40.79
C PHE A 744 -10.05 -25.57 41.82
N GLY A 745 -9.13 -24.68 41.47
CA GLY A 745 -8.05 -24.21 42.33
C GLY A 745 -7.43 -22.93 41.74
N PRO A 746 -6.27 -22.47 42.24
CA PRO A 746 -5.56 -21.36 41.64
C PRO A 746 -5.13 -21.70 40.19
N ARG A 747 -4.93 -20.66 39.38
CA ARG A 747 -4.45 -20.81 38.00
C ARG A 747 -3.12 -21.58 37.98
N ALA A 748 -3.04 -22.63 37.17
CA ALA A 748 -1.89 -23.53 37.16
C ALA A 748 -0.66 -22.99 36.41
N HIS A 749 -0.85 -22.06 35.47
CA HIS A 749 0.18 -21.51 34.58
C HIS A 749 -0.21 -20.11 34.08
N ASP A 750 0.72 -19.36 33.51
CA ASP A 750 0.51 -17.99 33.02
C ASP A 750 0.56 -17.87 31.50
N VAL A 751 1.24 -18.79 30.83
CA VAL A 751 1.34 -18.81 29.38
C VAL A 751 1.38 -20.23 28.85
N THR A 752 0.61 -20.47 27.80
CA THR A 752 0.72 -21.64 26.93
C THR A 752 1.45 -21.23 25.65
N ILE A 753 2.46 -21.99 25.26
CA ILE A 753 3.30 -21.75 24.08
C ILE A 753 3.18 -22.97 23.17
N ALA A 754 2.78 -22.74 21.92
CA ALA A 754 2.87 -23.72 20.84
C ALA A 754 4.03 -23.32 19.92
N THR A 755 5.03 -24.19 19.76
CA THR A 755 6.19 -23.99 18.87
C THR A 755 6.15 -25.04 17.76
N LEU A 756 6.17 -24.59 16.51
CA LEU A 756 6.26 -25.46 15.34
C LEU A 756 7.69 -25.43 14.80
N ARG A 757 8.34 -26.60 14.80
CA ARG A 757 9.73 -26.77 14.37
C ARG A 757 9.80 -27.68 13.15
N GLU A 758 10.39 -27.21 12.06
CA GLU A 758 10.60 -28.03 10.88
C GLU A 758 11.58 -29.18 11.19
N GLN A 759 11.20 -30.42 10.84
CA GLN A 759 11.97 -31.61 11.23
C GLN A 759 13.35 -31.67 10.56
N THR A 760 13.46 -31.22 9.32
CA THR A 760 14.71 -31.32 8.52
C THR A 760 15.75 -30.30 8.97
N SER A 761 15.35 -29.05 9.18
CA SER A 761 16.25 -27.94 9.51
C SER A 761 16.39 -27.71 11.02
N GLY A 762 15.45 -28.20 11.83
CA GLY A 762 15.33 -27.85 13.25
C GLY A 762 14.89 -26.40 13.49
N ARG A 763 14.60 -25.64 12.43
CA ARG A 763 14.22 -24.22 12.50
C ARG A 763 12.80 -24.08 13.04
N ILE A 764 12.59 -23.10 13.90
CA ILE A 764 11.25 -22.69 14.33
C ILE A 764 10.61 -21.92 13.17
N VAL A 765 9.47 -22.41 12.69
CA VAL A 765 8.77 -21.84 11.53
C VAL A 765 7.51 -21.08 11.92
N ALA A 766 6.93 -21.38 13.09
CA ALA A 766 5.83 -20.62 13.65
C ALA A 766 5.74 -20.81 15.17
N GLU A 767 5.17 -19.83 15.87
CA GLU A 767 4.88 -19.89 17.29
C GLU A 767 3.55 -19.20 17.59
N ALA A 768 2.86 -19.70 18.62
CA ALA A 768 1.64 -19.09 19.13
C ALA A 768 1.66 -19.08 20.66
N PHE A 769 0.99 -18.08 21.22
CA PHE A 769 0.97 -17.80 22.65
C PHE A 769 -0.47 -17.61 23.10
N HIS A 770 -0.81 -18.19 24.24
CA HIS A 770 -2.08 -17.94 24.91
C HIS A 770 -1.81 -17.60 26.37
N LEU A 771 -2.35 -16.47 26.83
CA LEU A 771 -2.32 -16.06 28.23
C LEU A 771 -3.73 -16.22 28.80
N PRO A 772 -3.95 -17.13 29.77
CA PRO A 772 -5.27 -17.26 30.41
C PRO A 772 -5.68 -16.00 31.20
N GLU A 773 -4.70 -15.14 31.52
CA GLU A 773 -4.92 -13.82 32.10
C GLU A 773 -4.00 -12.81 31.41
N ARG A 774 -4.61 -11.75 30.89
CA ARG A 774 -3.91 -10.75 30.06
C ARG A 774 -3.46 -9.53 30.85
N ARG A 775 -3.94 -9.35 32.07
CA ARG A 775 -3.57 -8.23 32.95
C ARG A 775 -2.05 -8.05 33.04
N VAL A 776 -1.63 -6.78 33.10
CA VAL A 776 -0.21 -6.36 33.10
C VAL A 776 0.18 -5.65 34.39
N SER A 777 -0.50 -5.94 35.50
CA SER A 777 -0.23 -5.33 36.81
C SER A 777 1.12 -5.74 37.38
N GLU A 778 1.57 -6.96 37.10
CA GLU A 778 2.82 -7.51 37.65
C GLU A 778 3.99 -7.31 36.69
N ARG A 779 5.13 -6.92 37.26
CA ARG A 779 6.42 -6.82 36.58
C ARG A 779 7.44 -7.67 37.31
N HIS A 780 8.35 -8.29 36.57
CA HIS A 780 9.39 -9.13 37.13
C HIS A 780 10.77 -8.76 36.59
N ASP A 781 11.80 -9.12 37.35
CA ASP A 781 13.12 -9.34 36.76
C ASP A 781 13.03 -10.60 35.89
N LEU A 782 13.18 -10.42 34.57
CA LEU A 782 13.06 -11.49 33.60
C LEU A 782 14.39 -12.23 33.39
N GLY A 783 15.49 -11.77 34.02
CA GLY A 783 16.83 -12.25 33.73
C GLY A 783 17.18 -12.06 32.26
N MET A 784 16.75 -10.94 31.67
CA MET A 784 16.93 -10.62 30.26
C MET A 784 18.36 -10.13 30.00
N THR A 785 18.97 -10.66 28.95
CA THR A 785 20.29 -10.30 28.45
C THR A 785 20.17 -9.88 26.99
N VAL A 786 20.92 -8.86 26.62
CA VAL A 786 20.94 -8.30 25.26
C VAL A 786 22.40 -8.12 24.89
N THR A 787 22.83 -8.79 23.82
CA THR A 787 24.18 -8.68 23.28
C THR A 787 24.11 -8.09 21.88
N LEU A 788 24.88 -7.04 21.63
CA LEU A 788 25.06 -6.48 20.29
C LEU A 788 26.17 -7.26 19.57
N GLU A 789 25.86 -7.82 18.41
CA GLU A 789 26.80 -8.57 17.59
C GLU A 789 26.92 -7.96 16.21
N ARG A 790 28.13 -7.99 15.66
CA ARG A 790 28.39 -7.62 14.26
C ARG A 790 28.24 -8.85 13.38
N ASN A 791 27.44 -8.72 12.32
CA ASN A 791 27.22 -9.76 11.32
C ASN A 791 27.59 -9.20 9.93
N GLY A 792 28.85 -9.40 9.53
CA GLY A 792 29.42 -8.75 8.35
C GLY A 792 29.40 -7.21 8.47
N ASP A 793 28.73 -6.55 7.53
CA ASP A 793 28.53 -5.09 7.50
C ASP A 793 27.25 -4.63 8.22
N SER A 794 26.50 -5.57 8.81
CA SER A 794 25.25 -5.33 9.53
C SER A 794 25.39 -5.62 11.03
N TRP A 795 24.39 -5.21 11.79
CA TRP A 795 24.30 -5.44 13.23
C TRP A 795 23.10 -6.31 13.57
N GLN A 796 23.20 -7.08 14.64
CA GLN A 796 22.10 -7.86 15.19
C GLN A 796 22.14 -7.85 16.72
N LEU A 797 20.96 -7.99 17.34
CA LEU A 797 20.83 -8.21 18.78
C LEU A 797 20.59 -9.69 19.05
N VAL A 798 21.30 -10.25 20.04
CA VAL A 798 20.98 -11.55 20.63
C VAL A 798 20.28 -11.29 21.96
N ILE A 799 19.00 -11.60 22.01
CA ILE A 799 18.12 -11.36 23.16
C ILE A 799 17.73 -12.70 23.77
N GLU A 800 18.01 -12.89 25.05
CA GLU A 800 17.62 -14.08 25.81
C GLU A 800 17.09 -13.69 27.18
N ALA A 801 16.12 -14.41 27.73
CA ALA A 801 15.59 -14.17 29.06
C ALA A 801 15.36 -15.49 29.81
N LYS A 802 15.44 -15.48 31.14
CA LYS A 802 15.17 -16.64 31.99
C LYS A 802 13.69 -16.89 32.22
N ARG A 803 12.86 -15.87 32.00
CA ARG A 803 11.40 -15.90 32.09
C ARG A 803 10.77 -15.45 30.77
N PHE A 804 9.54 -15.87 30.53
CA PHE A 804 8.73 -15.44 29.40
C PHE A 804 8.60 -13.91 29.35
N VAL A 805 8.89 -13.34 28.18
CA VAL A 805 8.86 -11.89 27.94
C VAL A 805 7.65 -11.54 27.08
N ARG A 806 6.88 -10.54 27.51
CA ARG A 806 5.74 -10.00 26.77
C ARG A 806 6.17 -8.77 25.97
N PHE A 807 5.95 -8.81 24.64
CA PHE A 807 6.20 -7.71 23.71
C PHE A 807 7.60 -7.08 23.87
N VAL A 808 8.62 -7.84 23.51
CA VAL A 808 9.99 -7.33 23.33
C VAL A 808 9.92 -6.20 22.31
N HIS A 809 10.35 -5.01 22.73
CA HIS A 809 10.41 -3.81 21.91
C HIS A 809 11.82 -3.22 21.91
N ILE A 810 12.37 -2.97 20.72
CA ILE A 810 13.73 -2.45 20.54
C ILE A 810 13.66 -0.97 20.16
N VAL A 811 14.27 -0.12 20.99
CA VAL A 811 14.33 1.33 20.79
C VAL A 811 15.76 1.73 20.44
N ASP A 812 15.93 2.25 19.23
CA ASP A 812 17.21 2.76 18.72
C ASP A 812 17.00 4.04 17.90
N THR A 813 17.98 4.95 17.94
CA THR A 813 17.90 6.24 17.24
C THR A 813 18.28 6.11 15.76
N HIS A 814 19.10 5.11 15.42
CA HIS A 814 19.71 4.93 14.11
C HIS A 814 19.27 3.65 13.40
N TYR A 815 18.66 2.72 14.12
CA TYR A 815 18.22 1.44 13.59
C TYR A 815 16.76 1.15 13.90
N ARG A 816 16.12 0.34 13.05
CA ARG A 816 14.90 -0.40 13.40
C ARG A 816 15.21 -1.88 13.50
N ALA A 817 14.49 -2.58 14.35
CA ALA A 817 14.54 -4.03 14.39
C ALA A 817 13.82 -4.65 13.19
N ALA A 818 14.37 -5.72 12.62
CA ALA A 818 13.69 -6.52 11.59
C ALA A 818 12.46 -7.25 12.14
N ARG A 819 12.45 -7.53 13.46
CA ARG A 819 11.33 -8.10 14.20
C ARG A 819 11.17 -7.33 15.50
N ASP A 820 9.97 -6.85 15.78
CA ASP A 820 9.68 -6.04 16.96
C ASP A 820 8.31 -6.42 17.56
N TRP A 821 7.99 -5.96 18.77
CA TRP A 821 6.72 -6.22 19.46
C TRP A 821 6.32 -7.71 19.52
N PHE A 822 7.27 -8.60 19.84
CA PHE A 822 7.06 -10.05 19.86
C PHE A 822 7.20 -10.66 21.26
N HIS A 823 6.61 -11.83 21.48
CA HIS A 823 6.82 -12.62 22.70
C HIS A 823 8.10 -13.45 22.63
N LEU A 824 8.82 -13.56 23.75
CA LEU A 824 10.05 -14.37 23.85
C LEU A 824 9.90 -15.48 24.91
N PRO A 825 9.93 -16.76 24.50
CA PRO A 825 10.05 -17.90 25.41
C PRO A 825 11.33 -17.87 26.27
N PRO A 826 11.30 -18.42 27.49
CA PRO A 826 12.46 -18.43 28.37
C PRO A 826 13.57 -19.38 27.86
N ASN A 827 14.81 -19.04 28.19
CA ASN A 827 16.05 -19.79 27.95
C ASN A 827 16.25 -20.17 26.47
N ARG A 828 15.88 -19.25 25.58
CA ARG A 828 16.05 -19.41 24.15
C ARG A 828 16.51 -18.09 23.52
N PRO A 829 17.74 -18.00 23.00
CA PRO A 829 18.22 -16.78 22.36
C PRO A 829 17.42 -16.50 21.07
N CYS A 830 17.09 -15.23 20.87
CA CYS A 830 16.46 -14.70 19.67
C CYS A 830 17.42 -13.72 19.01
N ILE A 831 17.78 -13.98 17.75
CA ILE A 831 18.61 -13.10 16.95
C ILE A 831 17.71 -12.15 16.19
N VAL A 832 17.90 -10.85 16.38
CA VAL A 832 17.12 -9.78 15.75
C VAL A 832 18.05 -8.89 14.93
N PRO A 833 18.05 -9.00 13.60
CA PRO A 833 18.79 -8.08 12.73
C PRO A 833 18.34 -6.62 12.93
N LEU A 834 19.30 -5.71 12.93
CA LEU A 834 19.08 -4.28 12.98
C LEU A 834 19.26 -3.68 11.59
N ILE A 835 18.22 -3.00 11.12
CA ILE A 835 18.16 -2.36 9.82
C ILE A 835 18.43 -0.87 10.01
N PRO A 836 19.49 -0.30 9.42
CA PRO A 836 19.79 1.12 9.58
C PRO A 836 18.68 1.96 8.96
N PHE A 837 18.37 3.09 9.60
CA PHE A 837 17.45 4.05 9.00
C PHE A 837 18.08 4.65 7.73
N THR A 838 17.38 4.53 6.61
CA THR A 838 17.80 5.17 5.35
C THR A 838 17.62 6.69 5.43
N PRO A 839 18.38 7.50 4.67
CA PRO A 839 18.16 8.94 4.60
C PRO A 839 16.71 9.32 4.26
N GLN A 840 16.01 8.53 3.44
CA GLN A 840 14.60 8.76 3.06
C GLN A 840 13.61 8.60 4.22
N GLU A 841 13.86 7.69 5.18
CA GLU A 841 13.10 7.61 6.43
C GLU A 841 13.32 8.84 7.35
N ARG A 842 14.26 9.73 7.01
CA ARG A 842 14.45 11.05 7.66
C ARG A 842 13.78 12.21 6.90
N PHE A 843 13.48 12.05 5.61
CA PHE A 843 13.02 13.13 4.73
C PHE A 843 11.51 13.41 4.79
N VAL A 844 10.69 12.46 5.23
CA VAL A 844 9.24 12.68 5.30
C VAL A 844 8.82 13.44 6.58
N ALA A 845 9.75 13.61 7.54
CA ALA A 845 9.50 14.23 8.84
C ALA A 845 10.09 15.64 9.04
N SER A 846 10.90 16.17 8.12
CA SER A 846 11.59 17.46 8.35
C SER A 846 11.36 18.48 7.25
N ALA A 847 10.70 19.58 7.62
CA ALA A 847 10.69 20.83 6.88
C ALA A 847 11.99 21.65 7.11
N SER A 848 13.15 21.00 7.27
CA SER A 848 14.41 21.70 7.54
C SER A 848 15.51 21.30 6.57
N ASN A 849 15.92 22.26 5.74
CA ASN A 849 17.09 22.22 4.88
C ASN A 849 18.36 21.92 5.70
N GLY A 850 18.80 20.67 5.68
CA GLY A 850 20.14 20.27 6.09
C GLY A 850 20.71 19.33 5.04
N ALA A 851 21.73 19.77 4.31
CA ALA A 851 22.46 18.91 3.38
C ALA A 851 23.10 17.75 4.16
N VAL A 852 22.63 16.53 3.91
CA VAL A 852 23.25 15.32 4.46
C VAL A 852 24.50 15.02 3.64
N LYS A 853 25.68 15.17 4.25
CA LYS A 853 26.94 14.72 3.66
C LYS A 853 26.90 13.19 3.50
N ALA A 854 27.29 12.71 2.32
CA ALA A 854 27.21 11.31 1.91
C ALA A 854 28.26 10.37 2.57
N ASP A 855 29.03 10.84 3.56
CA ASP A 855 30.15 10.10 4.16
C ASP A 855 29.93 9.65 5.62
N ALA A 856 28.69 9.61 6.10
CA ALA A 856 28.42 9.10 7.45
C ALA A 856 28.47 7.56 7.47
N THR A 857 29.63 6.98 7.80
CA THR A 857 29.71 5.60 8.34
C THR A 857 28.65 5.45 9.42
N TYR A 858 27.72 4.49 9.26
CA TYR A 858 26.63 4.27 10.20
C TYR A 858 27.21 4.11 11.63
N ALA A 859 26.77 4.97 12.55
CA ALA A 859 27.16 4.88 13.96
C ALA A 859 26.82 3.49 14.52
N SER A 860 27.63 2.95 15.43
CA SER A 860 27.31 1.69 16.11
C SER A 860 25.94 1.79 16.78
N PRO A 861 25.07 0.76 16.70
CA PRO A 861 23.79 0.74 17.40
C PRO A 861 23.99 0.95 18.89
N ALA A 862 23.16 1.82 19.47
CA ALA A 862 23.15 2.09 20.90
C ALA A 862 21.72 2.45 21.29
N GLY A 863 21.13 1.64 22.15
CA GLY A 863 19.70 1.68 22.40
C GLY A 863 19.29 0.88 23.62
N LYS A 864 18.00 0.56 23.70
CA LYS A 864 17.43 -0.23 24.79
C LYS A 864 16.37 -1.20 24.31
N VAL A 865 16.28 -2.33 25.01
CA VAL A 865 15.22 -3.32 24.84
C VAL A 865 14.25 -3.22 26.01
N ARG A 866 12.97 -3.03 25.71
CA ARG A 866 11.86 -2.97 26.67
C ARG A 866 10.97 -4.20 26.55
N ALA A 867 10.17 -4.45 27.58
CA ALA A 867 9.09 -5.43 27.57
C ALA A 867 8.03 -5.05 28.60
N VAL A 868 6.75 -5.33 28.32
CA VAL A 868 5.64 -4.80 29.14
C VAL A 868 5.58 -5.40 30.56
N ASN A 869 6.12 -6.61 30.74
CA ASN A 869 6.20 -7.32 32.01
C ASN A 869 7.60 -7.26 32.67
N ALA A 870 8.54 -6.48 32.12
CA ALA A 870 9.86 -6.25 32.74
C ALA A 870 9.80 -5.09 33.74
N ILE A 871 10.58 -5.18 34.82
CA ILE A 871 10.75 -4.07 35.78
C ILE A 871 11.57 -2.90 35.22
N SER A 872 12.46 -3.16 34.25
CA SER A 872 13.34 -2.16 33.64
C SER A 872 13.74 -2.55 32.22
N ALA A 873 14.14 -1.57 31.43
CA ALA A 873 14.77 -1.79 30.13
C ALA A 873 16.22 -2.29 30.27
N ILE A 874 16.73 -2.96 29.24
CA ILE A 874 18.14 -3.37 29.13
C ILE A 874 18.81 -2.56 28.03
N PHE A 875 19.89 -1.87 28.35
CA PHE A 875 20.65 -1.06 27.40
C PHE A 875 21.71 -1.89 26.68
N TYR A 876 22.00 -1.54 25.43
CA TYR A 876 23.10 -2.06 24.63
C TYR A 876 23.80 -0.89 23.92
N GLY A 877 25.07 -1.07 23.56
CA GLY A 877 25.86 -0.06 22.85
C GLY A 877 27.34 -0.15 23.15
#